data_AF-A0A944SA20-F1
#
_entry.id   AF-A0A944SA20-F1
#
_cell.length_a   1.000
_cell.length_b   1.000
_cell.length_c   1.000
_cell.angle_alpha   90.00
_cell.angle_beta   90.00
_cell.angle_gamma   90.00
#
_symmetry.space_group_name_H-M   'P 1'
#
loop_
_entity.id
_entity.type
_entity.pdbx_description
1 polymer ?
#
loop_
_entity_poly.entity_id
_entity_poly.type
_entity_poly.pdbx_seq_one_letter_code
_entity_poly.pdbx_strand_id
1 'polypeptide(L)'
;MSEEEKQKQNEENSDDAQKASQTNVNDDEERVVYEEDESPEEKERRHLEARDKRRAERKALEEKEKRDVKERKKKKKEEMNFARKGKVQKTLTHLKKGSEEEEASKLANTLHIPYLDLNIFPIDQENVKFIEEDIAKELGIAVVHKLERSIKLVTTNPEEGKVRDFIAELEDDGMKVELFIVSQSSIERAWDEYGKENLVEILDTLRAGLTGEELAAFENDTKGVLDMDTKIRDLPVTKVLNMVLAGAIKLESSDIHFEPQQTSKVRLRFRIDGVLQTVASFPVHIYPTVVARVKVLGKMMINVRDIAQDGRFSVEREGQAPMDLRVSILPGNFGENIVVRLLSQNIDDLSLDKMGLEGLNYEWLINESEKKQGAIINSGPTGSGKTTTLYALINRLNSVDKKIISIENPIEYQVPGVSQTQIEERKGYTFESGLRAIMRQDPDIILVGEIRDEATAEIAIHASLTGHLVLSTTHANSATGVIGRFVDLGIKPNLIAPAINAFVAQRLLRRLCPHCKEEYKPASETIDMIKKMLALISPKADISIPKHIEKLWRPKGCHKCHGLGYKGRVGIFEILVISEEIKDEIERMSPEDEIRSVALENGMITLEQDGILKSVIGTTSIEELQRVVGKGEYLIDLYEKIVVQSLARGIFVKDEVLQAVDKIRDDYEAFEELYRKLPPKELIKYILIGAIYTGTGDIHIEPGMKQFKIRYRIDGALHDIALLAMNDYLTVLNEIKNLMGVKTGKREGVIDGRFKIMYTNKDKESGEESIDVRVSIILGGFGDVIVMRLLSQSVQVASLEKLNINEYNLEKIKRNVARPNGIIMDTGPTGSGKTTTLYSLLNYLKDPKLKLITIEDPIEYQMEGVLQTQVKEEEDYTFTTAMRVILRQDPDIVMVGEIRDSESANAAYRVALTGHLILTTLHANSAAGAVQRLLNMGISMSDLSTGTNCFIAQRLVRVLCPHCKKEKTVDSEEKKIIEKVLKGVSPKVTLDIPEKVEKIWEAVGCEECHNIGFKGRVAITEVLEIDRVMQKFLTMNPITVEIREKAIEEGMLTMGQEGILRVVRGETTIEEISHVIKEIDFVKVEKQIELKEEESATEEVVV
;
A
#
# COMPACT_ATOMS: atom_id res chain seq x y z
N MET A 1 -39.80 -6.30 44.84
CA MET A 1 -39.18 -6.34 43.48
C MET A 1 -38.14 -5.23 43.38
N SER A 2 -37.09 -5.30 44.18
CA SER A 2 -36.10 -4.21 44.33
C SER A 2 -34.66 -4.74 44.34
N GLU A 3 -34.43 -5.89 43.69
CA GLU A 3 -33.09 -6.48 43.51
C GLU A 3 -32.75 -6.76 42.03
N GLU A 4 -33.74 -6.89 41.12
CA GLU A 4 -33.46 -7.07 39.68
C GLU A 4 -33.12 -5.76 38.93
N GLU A 5 -33.54 -4.59 39.42
CA GLU A 5 -33.14 -3.31 38.82
C GLU A 5 -31.72 -2.86 39.21
N LYS A 6 -31.14 -3.45 40.28
CA LYS A 6 -29.74 -3.20 40.67
C LYS A 6 -28.72 -4.06 39.94
N GLN A 7 -29.15 -5.14 39.29
CA GLN A 7 -28.25 -5.99 38.49
C GLN A 7 -28.05 -5.46 37.06
N LYS A 8 -29.07 -4.84 36.44
CA LYS A 8 -28.92 -4.26 35.10
C LYS A 8 -28.07 -2.98 35.05
N GLN A 9 -27.95 -2.25 36.14
CA GLN A 9 -27.11 -1.04 36.23
C GLN A 9 -25.62 -1.32 36.51
N ASN A 10 -25.27 -2.56 36.85
CA ASN A 10 -23.89 -2.98 37.07
C ASN A 10 -23.24 -3.66 35.85
N GLU A 11 -24.02 -4.06 34.84
CA GLU A 11 -23.49 -4.57 33.56
C GLU A 11 -23.25 -3.46 32.53
N GLU A 12 -23.95 -2.31 32.62
CA GLU A 12 -23.67 -1.14 31.75
C GLU A 12 -22.50 -0.26 32.24
N ASN A 13 -21.99 -0.47 33.47
CA ASN A 13 -20.84 0.27 34.00
C ASN A 13 -19.51 -0.50 33.89
N SER A 14 -19.48 -1.69 33.29
CA SER A 14 -18.22 -2.41 32.99
C SER A 14 -17.67 -2.19 31.58
N ASP A 15 -18.48 -1.69 30.64
CA ASP A 15 -18.05 -1.47 29.25
C ASP A 15 -17.47 -0.06 28.99
N ASP A 16 -17.78 0.91 29.85
CA ASP A 16 -17.17 2.26 29.80
C ASP A 16 -15.81 2.35 30.53
N ALA A 17 -15.39 1.28 31.22
CA ALA A 17 -14.07 1.17 31.85
C ALA A 17 -13.02 0.47 30.97
N GLN A 18 -13.39 -0.08 29.81
CA GLN A 18 -12.48 -0.73 28.86
C GLN A 18 -12.15 0.08 27.59
N LYS A 19 -12.66 1.31 27.46
CA LYS A 19 -12.31 2.23 26.35
C LYS A 19 -11.43 3.42 26.76
N ALA A 20 -10.87 3.41 27.97
CA ALA A 20 -9.97 4.45 28.48
C ALA A 20 -8.58 3.91 28.86
N SER A 21 -8.08 2.89 28.15
CA SER A 21 -6.73 2.35 28.32
C SER A 21 -6.08 2.07 26.96
N GLN A 22 -5.98 3.09 26.10
CA GLN A 22 -5.13 3.04 24.90
C GLN A 22 -4.92 4.46 24.33
N THR A 23 -4.19 5.30 25.05
CA THR A 23 -3.50 6.47 24.46
C THR A 23 -2.33 6.87 25.35
N ASN A 24 -1.20 7.15 24.72
CA ASN A 24 0.10 7.58 25.23
C ASN A 24 1.06 6.47 25.65
N VAL A 25 1.59 5.77 24.64
CA VAL A 25 3.04 5.56 24.56
C VAL A 25 3.44 5.91 23.14
N ASN A 26 4.18 6.99 22.97
CA ASN A 26 5.27 7.05 22.00
C ASN A 26 6.31 8.04 22.51
N ASP A 27 7.55 7.61 22.31
CA ASP A 27 8.77 8.39 22.25
C ASP A 27 9.37 8.84 23.57
N ASP A 28 10.33 8.04 24.08
CA ASP A 28 11.67 8.54 24.35
C ASP A 28 12.69 7.38 24.28
N GLU A 29 13.83 7.69 23.65
CA GLU A 29 15.09 6.93 23.56
C GLU A 29 15.18 5.93 22.37
N GLU A 30 16.13 6.01 21.44
CA GLU A 30 17.53 6.40 21.63
C GLU A 30 18.22 6.80 20.30
N ARG A 31 18.78 8.02 20.28
CA ARG A 31 19.86 8.44 19.38
C ARG A 31 21.16 7.89 19.97
N VAL A 32 21.80 6.94 19.29
CA VAL A 32 23.22 6.61 19.54
C VAL A 32 24.05 7.68 18.86
N VAL A 33 24.45 8.70 19.62
CA VAL A 33 25.57 9.59 19.29
C VAL A 33 26.79 9.01 20.01
N TYR A 34 27.87 8.80 19.27
CA TYR A 34 29.17 8.45 19.84
C TYR A 34 29.61 9.58 20.78
N GLU A 35 29.71 9.31 22.08
CA GLU A 35 30.39 10.17 23.04
C GLU A 35 31.56 9.41 23.69
N GLU A 36 32.67 10.13 23.76
CA GLU A 36 33.97 9.76 24.29
C GLU A 36 33.94 9.56 25.82
N ASP A 37 35.01 8.95 26.35
CA ASP A 37 35.22 8.54 27.75
C ASP A 37 34.74 9.55 28.83
N GLU A 38 33.59 9.28 29.47
CA GLU A 38 33.15 9.96 30.72
C GLU A 38 33.41 9.10 31.96
N SER A 39 33.89 9.73 33.03
CA SER A 39 34.30 9.07 34.28
C SER A 39 33.09 8.55 35.11
N PRO A 40 33.26 7.49 35.94
CA PRO A 40 32.17 6.92 36.75
C PRO A 40 31.45 7.91 37.68
N GLU A 41 32.15 8.95 38.16
CA GLU A 41 31.59 9.95 39.08
C GLU A 41 30.61 10.92 38.39
N GLU A 42 30.78 11.19 37.08
CA GLU A 42 29.88 12.05 36.31
C GLU A 42 28.58 11.33 35.93
N LYS A 43 28.64 10.03 35.62
CA LYS A 43 27.44 9.21 35.39
C LYS A 43 26.57 9.12 36.64
N GLU A 44 27.18 8.99 37.82
CA GLU A 44 26.42 8.89 39.08
C GLU A 44 25.74 10.22 39.44
N ARG A 45 26.41 11.36 39.22
CA ARG A 45 25.80 12.70 39.37
C ARG A 45 24.62 12.90 38.42
N ARG A 46 24.78 12.54 37.15
CA ARG A 46 23.75 12.71 36.12
C ARG A 46 22.54 11.81 36.39
N HIS A 47 22.75 10.60 36.90
CA HIS A 47 21.66 9.73 37.38
C HIS A 47 20.96 10.29 38.62
N LEU A 48 21.69 10.91 39.55
CA LEU A 48 21.10 11.54 40.73
C LEU A 48 20.24 12.75 40.34
N GLU A 49 20.74 13.60 39.44
CA GLU A 49 20.01 14.76 38.91
C GLU A 49 18.78 14.35 38.09
N ALA A 50 18.89 13.33 37.24
CA ALA A 50 17.75 12.80 36.49
C ALA A 50 16.68 12.20 37.42
N ARG A 51 17.10 11.54 38.51
CA ARG A 51 16.18 10.96 39.50
C ARG A 51 15.49 12.04 40.32
N ASP A 52 16.19 13.11 40.70
CA ASP A 52 15.61 14.24 41.41
C ASP A 52 14.68 15.07 40.50
N LYS A 53 15.02 15.21 39.22
CA LYS A 53 14.16 15.88 38.22
C LYS A 53 12.87 15.10 37.99
N ARG A 54 12.95 13.77 37.80
CA ARG A 54 11.75 12.89 37.70
C ARG A 54 10.92 12.90 38.98
N ARG A 55 11.55 13.01 40.16
CA ARG A 55 10.85 13.11 41.45
C ARG A 55 10.17 14.47 41.64
N ALA A 56 10.76 15.55 41.14
CA ALA A 56 10.19 16.88 41.12
C ALA A 56 9.01 16.98 40.15
N GLU A 57 9.14 16.42 38.94
CA GLU A 57 8.08 16.37 37.94
C GLU A 57 6.89 15.53 38.41
N ARG A 58 7.14 14.38 39.06
CA ARG A 58 6.07 13.54 39.62
C ARG A 58 5.35 14.22 40.79
N LYS A 59 6.08 14.95 41.65
CA LYS A 59 5.47 15.79 42.69
C LYS A 59 4.67 16.95 42.10
N ALA A 60 5.18 17.60 41.06
CA ALA A 60 4.48 18.68 40.38
C ALA A 60 3.20 18.17 39.69
N LEU A 61 3.23 16.97 39.11
CA LEU A 61 2.06 16.32 38.50
C LEU A 61 1.03 15.93 39.56
N GLU A 62 1.45 15.34 40.70
CA GLU A 62 0.54 15.03 41.81
C GLU A 62 -0.04 16.30 42.47
N GLU A 63 0.72 17.38 42.57
CA GLU A 63 0.23 18.67 43.07
C GLU A 63 -0.73 19.33 42.07
N LYS A 64 -0.47 19.18 40.77
CA LYS A 64 -1.36 19.65 39.69
C LYS A 64 -2.66 18.86 39.67
N GLU A 65 -2.63 17.53 39.77
CA GLU A 65 -3.83 16.70 39.89
C GLU A 65 -4.60 16.98 41.18
N LYS A 66 -3.91 17.16 42.32
CA LYS A 66 -4.56 17.56 43.57
C LYS A 66 -5.18 18.96 43.45
N ARG A 67 -4.56 19.91 42.76
CA ARG A 67 -5.13 21.22 42.45
C ARG A 67 -6.34 21.12 41.54
N ASP A 68 -6.26 20.34 40.46
CA ASP A 68 -7.32 20.20 39.47
C ASP A 68 -8.53 19.46 40.03
N VAL A 69 -8.33 18.45 40.88
CA VAL A 69 -9.41 17.76 41.60
C VAL A 69 -10.04 18.68 42.66
N LYS A 70 -9.25 19.53 43.33
CA LYS A 70 -9.74 20.48 44.33
C LYS A 70 -10.46 21.66 43.66
N GLU A 71 -10.02 22.12 42.50
CA GLU A 71 -10.70 23.11 41.66
C GLU A 71 -11.97 22.54 41.04
N ARG A 72 -11.98 21.30 40.56
CA ARG A 72 -13.20 20.64 40.06
C ARG A 72 -14.22 20.46 41.18
N LYS A 73 -13.80 20.05 42.38
CA LYS A 73 -14.69 19.97 43.55
C LYS A 73 -15.16 21.36 44.02
N LYS A 74 -14.32 22.40 43.91
CA LYS A 74 -14.68 23.79 44.24
C LYS A 74 -15.66 24.38 43.21
N LYS A 75 -15.41 24.24 41.91
CA LYS A 75 -16.33 24.62 40.83
C LYS A 75 -17.66 23.90 40.91
N LYS A 76 -17.68 22.58 41.15
CA LYS A 76 -18.94 21.82 41.28
C LYS A 76 -19.75 22.22 42.52
N LYS A 77 -19.06 22.62 43.61
CA LYS A 77 -19.69 23.14 44.85
C LYS A 77 -20.14 24.61 44.69
N GLU A 78 -19.44 25.42 43.90
CA GLU A 78 -19.80 26.79 43.52
C GLU A 78 -20.96 26.81 42.52
N GLU A 79 -20.99 25.91 41.53
CA GLU A 79 -22.09 25.72 40.58
C GLU A 79 -23.36 25.21 41.29
N MET A 80 -23.24 24.24 42.21
CA MET A 80 -24.37 23.82 43.04
C MET A 80 -24.87 24.94 43.96
N ASN A 81 -23.98 25.74 44.55
CA ASN A 81 -24.37 26.88 45.39
C ASN A 81 -24.96 28.05 44.58
N PHE A 82 -24.49 28.29 43.36
CA PHE A 82 -25.00 29.33 42.45
C PHE A 82 -26.37 28.94 41.88
N ALA A 83 -26.56 27.67 41.51
CA ALA A 83 -27.86 27.14 41.09
C ALA A 83 -28.89 27.14 42.24
N ARG A 84 -28.47 26.88 43.48
CA ARG A 84 -29.33 26.97 44.68
C ARG A 84 -29.68 28.43 45.01
N LYS A 85 -28.71 29.36 44.94
CA LYS A 85 -28.96 30.81 45.13
C LYS A 85 -29.87 31.38 44.04
N GLY A 86 -29.69 31.00 42.78
CA GLY A 86 -30.53 31.46 41.67
C GLY A 86 -31.98 30.96 41.74
N LYS A 87 -32.20 29.70 42.16
CA LYS A 87 -33.55 29.18 42.41
C LYS A 87 -34.21 29.85 43.62
N VAL A 88 -33.48 30.03 44.73
CA VAL A 88 -33.99 30.73 45.93
C VAL A 88 -34.32 32.20 45.63
N GLN A 89 -33.46 32.91 44.89
CA GLN A 89 -33.69 34.30 44.49
C GLN A 89 -34.92 34.42 43.57
N LYS A 90 -35.06 33.53 42.56
CA LYS A 90 -36.23 33.51 41.67
C LYS A 90 -37.53 33.23 42.42
N THR A 91 -37.53 32.28 43.35
CA THR A 91 -38.70 31.98 44.20
C THR A 91 -39.02 33.15 45.15
N LEU A 92 -38.02 33.83 45.72
CA LEU A 92 -38.21 35.04 46.54
C LEU A 92 -38.78 36.22 45.76
N THR A 93 -38.33 36.47 44.52
CA THR A 93 -38.95 37.49 43.65
C THR A 93 -40.37 37.10 43.25
N HIS A 94 -40.66 35.81 43.02
CA HIS A 94 -42.00 35.38 42.66
C HIS A 94 -42.99 35.48 43.83
N LEU A 95 -42.53 35.22 45.06
CA LEU A 95 -43.28 35.43 46.30
C LEU A 95 -43.48 36.92 46.60
N LYS A 96 -42.48 37.77 46.36
CA LYS A 96 -42.61 39.24 46.49
C LYS A 96 -43.63 39.82 45.50
N LYS A 97 -43.54 39.46 44.22
CA LYS A 97 -44.51 39.92 43.21
C LYS A 97 -45.93 39.46 43.52
N GLY A 98 -46.11 38.21 43.98
CA GLY A 98 -47.42 37.73 44.43
C GLY A 98 -47.97 38.51 45.63
N SER A 99 -47.11 38.90 46.58
CA SER A 99 -47.49 39.74 47.73
C SER A 99 -47.90 41.15 47.31
N GLU A 100 -47.19 41.76 46.36
CA GLU A 100 -47.49 43.10 45.84
C GLU A 100 -48.83 43.15 45.08
N GLU A 101 -49.14 42.11 44.31
CA GLU A 101 -50.44 42.00 43.63
C GLU A 101 -51.60 41.78 44.63
N GLU A 102 -51.39 41.00 45.69
CA GLU A 102 -52.38 40.87 46.77
C GLU A 102 -52.63 42.19 47.52
N GLU A 103 -51.59 42.99 47.75
CA GLU A 103 -51.70 44.30 48.39
C GLU A 103 -52.42 45.32 47.50
N ALA A 104 -52.08 45.37 46.22
CA ALA A 104 -52.77 46.22 45.24
C ALA A 104 -54.26 45.85 45.10
N SER A 105 -54.59 44.55 45.09
CA SER A 105 -55.97 44.07 45.08
C SER A 105 -56.74 44.44 46.35
N LYS A 106 -56.11 44.40 47.53
CA LYS A 106 -56.73 44.86 48.79
C LYS A 106 -56.99 46.36 48.77
N LEU A 107 -56.03 47.16 48.33
CA LEU A 107 -56.16 48.62 48.21
C LEU A 107 -57.30 49.01 47.25
N ALA A 108 -57.39 48.35 46.10
CA ALA A 108 -58.46 48.49 45.12
C ALA A 108 -59.85 48.25 45.72
N ASN A 109 -60.00 47.17 46.49
CA ASN A 109 -61.25 46.86 47.18
C ASN A 109 -61.63 47.90 48.24
N THR A 110 -60.65 48.43 48.99
CA THR A 110 -60.89 49.48 49.99
C THR A 110 -61.31 50.81 49.37
N LEU A 111 -60.72 51.18 48.23
CA LEU A 111 -60.98 52.46 47.54
C LEU A 111 -62.13 52.38 46.51
N HIS A 112 -62.73 51.19 46.33
CA HIS A 112 -63.75 50.92 45.30
C HIS A 112 -63.32 51.25 43.86
N ILE A 113 -62.02 51.10 43.57
CA ILE A 113 -61.43 51.26 42.23
C ILE A 113 -61.06 49.86 41.72
N PRO A 114 -61.27 49.51 40.44
CA PRO A 114 -60.91 48.19 39.92
C PRO A 114 -59.40 47.93 39.96
N TYR A 115 -59.01 46.69 40.31
CA TYR A 115 -57.62 46.23 40.24
C TYR A 115 -57.30 45.62 38.87
N LEU A 116 -56.08 45.83 38.37
CA LEU A 116 -55.59 45.23 37.13
C LEU A 116 -54.19 44.64 37.30
N ASP A 117 -53.99 43.40 36.86
CA ASP A 117 -52.67 42.76 36.87
C ASP A 117 -52.03 42.86 35.48
N LEU A 118 -51.00 43.68 35.36
CA LEU A 118 -50.28 43.89 34.09
C LEU A 118 -49.31 42.76 33.76
N ASN A 119 -49.16 41.78 34.66
CA ASN A 119 -48.45 40.56 34.32
C ASN A 119 -49.21 39.70 33.30
N ILE A 120 -50.54 39.77 33.33
CA ILE A 120 -51.46 39.01 32.49
C ILE A 120 -52.22 39.89 31.47
N PHE A 121 -52.36 41.19 31.73
CA PHE A 121 -53.02 42.11 30.80
C PHE A 121 -52.04 42.57 29.70
N PRO A 122 -52.41 42.48 28.40
CA PRO A 122 -51.53 42.92 27.32
C PRO A 122 -51.39 44.44 27.30
N ILE A 123 -50.15 44.93 27.20
CA ILE A 123 -49.84 46.35 27.06
C ILE A 123 -49.37 46.58 25.63
N ASP A 124 -50.04 47.49 24.93
CA ASP A 124 -49.60 47.95 23.61
C ASP A 124 -48.74 49.20 23.78
N GLN A 125 -47.62 49.23 23.06
CA GLN A 125 -46.67 50.31 23.10
C GLN A 125 -47.25 51.66 22.64
N GLU A 126 -48.14 51.65 21.64
CA GLU A 126 -48.78 52.88 21.15
C GLU A 126 -49.64 53.53 22.24
N ASN A 127 -50.21 52.73 23.13
CA ASN A 127 -51.06 53.21 24.22
C ASN A 127 -50.22 53.88 25.32
N VAL A 128 -49.07 53.31 25.68
CA VAL A 128 -48.23 53.87 26.75
C VAL A 128 -47.65 55.22 26.30
N LYS A 129 -47.23 55.36 25.04
CA LYS A 129 -46.73 56.61 24.44
C LYS A 129 -47.74 57.77 24.39
N PHE A 130 -49.00 57.55 24.80
CA PHE A 130 -49.98 58.63 24.89
C PHE A 130 -49.62 59.69 25.95
N ILE A 131 -48.89 59.30 27.00
CA ILE A 131 -48.33 60.20 28.02
C ILE A 131 -46.81 60.18 27.84
N GLU A 132 -46.12 61.31 28.01
CA GLU A 132 -44.65 61.31 27.96
C GLU A 132 -44.05 60.49 29.12
N GLU A 133 -42.97 59.75 28.86
CA GLU A 133 -42.37 58.81 29.83
C GLU A 133 -42.00 59.48 31.16
N ASP A 134 -41.45 60.70 31.08
CA ASP A 134 -41.05 61.48 32.26
C ASP A 134 -42.26 61.86 33.14
N ILE A 135 -43.38 62.26 32.50
CA ILE A 135 -44.64 62.61 33.17
C ILE A 135 -45.29 61.35 33.78
N ALA A 136 -45.31 60.25 33.03
CA ALA A 136 -45.87 58.97 33.48
C ALA A 136 -45.13 58.41 34.71
N LYS A 137 -43.80 58.53 34.74
CA LYS A 137 -42.96 58.12 35.87
C LYS A 137 -43.06 59.06 37.07
N GLU A 138 -43.12 60.38 36.85
CA GLU A 138 -43.28 61.35 37.95
C GLU A 138 -44.61 61.16 38.68
N LEU A 139 -45.70 60.97 37.92
CA LEU A 139 -47.05 60.85 38.48
C LEU A 139 -47.41 59.43 38.91
N GLY A 140 -46.57 58.43 38.66
CA GLY A 140 -46.89 57.04 39.01
C GLY A 140 -48.07 56.49 38.22
N ILE A 141 -48.17 56.82 36.92
CA ILE A 141 -49.28 56.42 36.03
C ILE A 141 -48.80 55.78 34.72
N ALA A 142 -49.67 55.03 34.05
CA ALA A 142 -49.47 54.60 32.67
C ALA A 142 -50.81 54.38 31.94
N VAL A 143 -50.83 54.52 30.61
CA VAL A 143 -52.00 54.19 29.80
C VAL A 143 -51.82 52.80 29.20
N VAL A 144 -52.71 51.89 29.55
CA VAL A 144 -52.63 50.48 29.11
C VAL A 144 -53.56 50.18 27.94
N HIS A 145 -54.57 51.02 27.73
CA HIS A 145 -55.47 50.92 26.58
C HIS A 145 -56.13 52.25 26.25
N LYS A 146 -56.20 52.61 24.97
CA LYS A 146 -56.88 53.82 24.47
C LYS A 146 -57.84 53.46 23.33
N LEU A 147 -59.06 53.98 23.40
CA LEU A 147 -60.06 54.01 22.32
C LEU A 147 -60.44 55.48 22.07
N GLU A 148 -61.08 55.80 20.93
CA GLU A 148 -61.26 57.19 20.43
C GLU A 148 -61.69 58.24 21.48
N ARG A 149 -62.52 57.87 22.47
CA ARG A 149 -62.95 58.76 23.56
C ARG A 149 -62.88 58.12 24.95
N SER A 150 -62.10 57.05 25.14
CA SER A 150 -61.95 56.42 26.45
C SER A 150 -60.55 55.87 26.69
N ILE A 151 -60.03 56.05 27.90
CA ILE A 151 -58.67 55.66 28.28
C ILE A 151 -58.72 54.82 29.54
N LYS A 152 -57.97 53.71 29.55
CA LYS A 152 -57.71 52.93 30.77
C LYS A 152 -56.38 53.37 31.35
N LEU A 153 -56.44 54.13 32.44
CA LEU A 153 -55.28 54.65 33.16
C LEU A 153 -55.00 53.76 34.37
N VAL A 154 -53.75 53.35 34.56
CA VAL A 154 -53.32 52.59 35.73
C VAL A 154 -52.47 53.46 36.64
N THR A 155 -52.55 53.23 37.95
CA THR A 155 -51.70 53.91 38.95
C THR A 155 -51.45 53.02 40.16
N THR A 156 -50.35 53.26 40.86
CA THR A 156 -50.07 52.65 42.17
C THR A 156 -50.67 53.46 43.33
N ASN A 157 -51.03 54.74 43.11
CA ASN A 157 -51.52 55.64 44.15
C ASN A 157 -52.62 56.61 43.66
N PRO A 158 -53.90 56.18 43.62
CA PRO A 158 -55.00 56.97 43.05
C PRO A 158 -55.47 58.15 43.93
N GLU A 159 -55.01 58.24 45.19
CA GLU A 159 -55.39 59.34 46.10
C GLU A 159 -54.45 60.55 46.01
N GLU A 160 -53.37 60.45 45.24
CA GLU A 160 -52.41 61.53 45.04
C GLU A 160 -53.05 62.69 44.26
N GLY A 161 -52.98 63.90 44.83
CA GLY A 161 -53.66 65.08 44.27
C GLY A 161 -53.29 65.36 42.81
N LYS A 162 -52.01 65.18 42.45
CA LYS A 162 -51.53 65.36 41.08
C LYS A 162 -52.14 64.38 40.07
N VAL A 163 -52.43 63.13 40.50
CA VAL A 163 -53.06 62.12 39.63
C VAL A 163 -54.52 62.50 39.36
N ARG A 164 -55.22 63.04 40.36
CA ARG A 164 -56.60 63.53 40.20
C ARG A 164 -56.69 64.75 39.29
N ASP A 165 -55.76 65.68 39.44
CA ASP A 165 -55.68 66.87 38.58
C ASP A 165 -55.42 66.47 37.11
N PHE A 166 -54.53 65.51 36.88
CA PHE A 166 -54.24 64.98 35.54
C PHE A 166 -55.43 64.22 34.92
N ILE A 167 -56.20 63.48 35.72
CA ILE A 167 -57.43 62.84 35.25
C ILE A 167 -58.47 63.90 34.86
N ALA A 168 -58.62 64.96 35.64
CA ALA A 168 -59.55 66.05 35.35
C ALA A 168 -59.18 66.79 34.05
N GLU A 169 -57.88 67.01 33.79
CA GLU A 169 -57.39 67.59 32.53
C GLU A 169 -57.76 66.73 31.31
N LEU A 170 -57.58 65.40 31.41
CA LEU A 170 -57.99 64.48 30.35
C LEU A 170 -59.52 64.42 30.15
N GLU A 171 -60.30 64.56 31.22
CA GLU A 171 -61.76 64.61 31.15
C GLU A 171 -62.29 65.92 30.54
N ASP A 172 -61.65 67.06 30.83
CA ASP A 172 -61.95 68.37 30.21
C ASP A 172 -61.67 68.36 28.70
N ASP A 173 -60.66 67.60 28.26
CA ASP A 173 -60.35 67.34 26.84
C ASP A 173 -61.35 66.37 26.17
N GLY A 174 -62.38 65.92 26.88
CA GLY A 174 -63.47 65.10 26.36
C GLY A 174 -63.19 63.60 26.36
N MET A 175 -62.18 63.13 27.11
CA MET A 175 -61.86 61.71 27.26
C MET A 175 -62.52 61.11 28.49
N LYS A 176 -63.12 59.93 28.36
CA LYS A 176 -63.61 59.17 29.53
C LYS A 176 -62.47 58.35 30.14
N VAL A 177 -62.05 58.67 31.36
CA VAL A 177 -60.95 57.95 32.03
C VAL A 177 -61.50 56.85 32.94
N GLU A 178 -61.08 55.61 32.71
CA GLU A 178 -61.30 54.47 33.60
C GLU A 178 -60.00 54.20 34.38
N LEU A 179 -60.02 54.48 35.68
CA LEU A 179 -58.85 54.34 36.55
C LEU A 179 -58.77 52.93 37.15
N PHE A 180 -57.57 52.35 37.16
CA PHE A 180 -57.28 51.04 37.74
C PHE A 180 -56.09 51.11 38.70
N ILE A 181 -56.16 50.36 39.79
CA ILE A 181 -55.01 50.19 40.70
C ILE A 181 -54.19 48.98 40.26
N VAL A 182 -52.87 49.17 40.22
CA VAL A 182 -51.91 48.12 39.87
C VAL A 182 -50.82 48.02 40.93
N SER A 183 -50.11 46.89 40.99
CA SER A 183 -48.94 46.77 41.86
C SER A 183 -47.74 47.59 41.33
N GLN A 184 -46.76 47.81 42.20
CA GLN A 184 -45.50 48.47 41.83
C GLN A 184 -44.75 47.70 40.72
N SER A 185 -44.74 46.37 40.78
CA SER A 185 -44.10 45.56 39.73
C SER A 185 -44.90 45.54 38.42
N SER A 186 -46.23 45.71 38.48
CA SER A 186 -47.08 45.86 37.30
C SER A 186 -46.85 47.19 36.58
N ILE A 187 -46.75 48.32 37.29
CA ILE A 187 -46.54 49.64 36.66
C ILE A 187 -45.13 49.78 36.05
N GLU A 188 -44.10 49.22 36.69
CA GLU A 188 -42.74 49.18 36.16
C GLU A 188 -42.68 48.44 34.81
N ARG A 189 -43.45 47.36 34.66
CA ARG A 189 -43.58 46.64 33.39
C ARG A 189 -44.24 47.49 32.30
N ALA A 190 -45.20 48.36 32.65
CA ALA A 190 -45.77 49.29 31.69
C ALA A 190 -44.73 50.33 31.24
N TRP A 191 -43.88 50.79 32.15
CA TRP A 191 -42.82 51.75 31.83
C TRP A 191 -41.70 51.16 30.95
N ASP A 192 -41.40 49.87 31.08
CA ASP A 192 -40.46 49.17 30.21
C ASP A 192 -40.89 49.18 28.71
N GLU A 193 -42.18 49.43 28.41
CA GLU A 193 -42.67 49.52 27.04
C GLU A 193 -42.33 50.85 26.35
N TYR A 194 -41.99 51.93 27.07
CA TYR A 194 -41.59 53.21 26.46
C TYR A 194 -40.28 53.10 25.66
N GLY A 195 -39.33 52.30 26.15
CA GLY A 195 -37.98 52.17 25.59
C GLY A 195 -37.83 51.24 24.38
N LYS A 196 -38.91 50.70 23.82
CA LYS A 196 -38.83 49.83 22.62
C LYS A 196 -38.95 50.69 21.34
N GLU A 197 -38.05 50.58 20.37
CA GLU A 197 -38.16 51.36 19.12
C GLU A 197 -39.20 50.76 18.15
N ASN A 198 -39.79 51.60 17.29
CA ASN A 198 -40.82 51.21 16.31
C ASN A 198 -40.29 50.11 15.37
N LEU A 199 -40.93 48.94 15.39
CA LEU A 199 -40.59 47.80 14.53
C LEU A 199 -40.64 48.13 13.02
N VAL A 200 -41.44 49.12 12.61
CA VAL A 200 -41.67 49.47 11.20
C VAL A 200 -40.46 50.19 10.58
N GLU A 201 -39.85 51.15 11.28
CA GLU A 201 -38.63 51.83 10.79
C GLU A 201 -37.42 50.88 10.74
N ILE A 202 -37.33 49.95 11.70
CA ILE A 202 -36.33 48.88 11.69
C ILE A 202 -36.54 47.96 10.48
N LEU A 203 -37.78 47.58 10.17
CA LEU A 203 -38.10 46.72 9.03
C LEU A 203 -37.75 47.38 7.68
N ASP A 204 -38.00 48.66 7.50
CA ASP A 204 -37.63 49.37 6.26
C ASP A 204 -36.11 49.52 6.12
N THR A 205 -35.41 49.80 7.22
CA THR A 205 -33.94 49.83 7.26
C THR A 205 -33.32 48.45 6.99
N LEU A 206 -33.98 47.36 7.42
CA LEU A 206 -33.55 45.98 7.15
C LEU A 206 -33.88 45.50 5.73
N ARG A 207 -34.89 46.10 5.07
CA ARG A 207 -35.33 45.79 3.70
C ARG A 207 -34.55 46.53 2.61
N ALA A 208 -33.80 47.58 2.95
CA ALA A 208 -32.93 48.27 2.01
C ALA A 208 -31.98 47.26 1.33
N GLY A 209 -32.07 47.18 -0.01
CA GLY A 209 -31.29 46.26 -0.83
C GLY A 209 -29.79 46.55 -0.76
N LEU A 210 -28.97 45.52 -0.99
CA LEU A 210 -27.51 45.66 -1.08
C LEU A 210 -27.17 46.33 -2.42
N THR A 211 -26.80 47.61 -2.41
CA THR A 211 -26.38 48.33 -3.62
C THR A 211 -24.92 48.01 -3.98
N GLY A 212 -24.62 47.87 -5.27
CA GLY A 212 -23.27 47.58 -5.75
C GLY A 212 -22.24 48.64 -5.36
N GLU A 213 -22.64 49.91 -5.27
CA GLU A 213 -21.76 51.04 -4.88
C GLU A 213 -21.25 50.92 -3.44
N GLU A 214 -22.11 50.51 -2.49
CA GLU A 214 -21.71 50.32 -1.10
C GLU A 214 -20.73 49.14 -0.97
N LEU A 215 -20.99 48.05 -1.69
CA LEU A 215 -20.13 46.87 -1.69
C LEU A 215 -18.74 47.20 -2.29
N ALA A 216 -18.71 47.94 -3.40
CA ALA A 216 -17.48 48.38 -4.07
C ALA A 216 -16.62 49.32 -3.22
N ALA A 217 -17.25 50.21 -2.43
CA ALA A 217 -16.54 51.08 -1.50
C ALA A 217 -15.78 50.29 -0.41
N PHE A 218 -16.35 49.19 0.08
CA PHE A 218 -15.69 48.31 1.04
C PHE A 218 -14.68 47.33 0.38
N GLU A 219 -14.90 46.91 -0.86
CA GLU A 219 -13.95 46.05 -1.60
C GLU A 219 -12.61 46.75 -1.94
N ASN A 220 -12.62 48.08 -2.05
CA ASN A 220 -11.45 48.91 -2.39
C ASN A 220 -10.63 49.35 -1.17
N ASP A 221 -11.16 49.25 0.06
CA ASP A 221 -10.42 49.56 1.30
C ASP A 221 -9.49 48.40 1.71
N THR A 222 -8.30 48.37 1.10
CA THR A 222 -7.26 47.34 1.28
C THR A 222 -6.73 47.16 2.72
N LYS A 223 -6.95 48.12 3.63
CA LYS A 223 -6.57 47.98 5.05
C LYS A 223 -7.69 47.34 5.92
N GLY A 224 -8.92 47.25 5.42
CA GLY A 224 -10.10 46.86 6.22
C GLY A 224 -10.25 45.38 6.56
N VAL A 225 -9.61 44.47 5.81
CA VAL A 225 -9.84 43.01 5.98
C VAL A 225 -9.02 42.42 7.14
N LEU A 226 -7.81 42.92 7.38
CA LEU A 226 -6.94 42.49 8.50
C LEU A 226 -7.34 43.14 9.85
N ASP A 227 -8.23 44.14 9.82
CA ASP A 227 -8.65 44.95 10.98
C ASP A 227 -10.19 44.92 11.17
N MET A 228 -10.85 43.86 10.67
CA MET A 228 -12.31 43.69 10.80
C MET A 228 -12.77 43.71 12.27
N ASP A 229 -11.97 43.15 13.18
CA ASP A 229 -12.31 43.02 14.61
C ASP A 229 -12.42 44.38 15.34
N THR A 230 -11.73 45.42 14.85
CA THR A 230 -11.82 46.79 15.40
C THR A 230 -12.98 47.57 14.77
N LYS A 231 -13.13 47.52 13.44
CA LYS A 231 -14.17 48.27 12.70
C LYS A 231 -15.60 47.79 12.97
N ILE A 232 -15.80 46.50 13.28
CA ILE A 232 -17.13 45.93 13.56
C ILE A 232 -17.80 46.55 14.80
N ARG A 233 -17.03 47.13 15.74
CA ARG A 233 -17.56 47.70 16.99
C ARG A 233 -18.28 49.04 16.80
N ASP A 234 -17.89 49.81 15.79
CA ASP A 234 -18.33 51.20 15.60
C ASP A 234 -19.28 51.37 14.40
N LEU A 235 -19.64 50.28 13.71
CA LEU A 235 -20.50 50.31 12.52
C LEU A 235 -21.98 50.05 12.85
N PRO A 236 -22.93 50.78 12.24
CA PRO A 236 -24.35 50.43 12.26
C PRO A 236 -24.58 49.00 11.76
N VAL A 237 -25.55 48.27 12.32
CA VAL A 237 -25.77 46.85 12.00
C VAL A 237 -26.04 46.61 10.50
N THR A 238 -26.64 47.58 9.81
CA THR A 238 -26.84 47.56 8.36
C THR A 238 -25.55 47.64 7.54
N LYS A 239 -24.44 48.12 8.10
CA LYS A 239 -23.14 48.11 7.41
C LYS A 239 -22.32 46.87 7.74
N VAL A 240 -22.60 46.21 8.87
CA VAL A 240 -21.87 45.02 9.31
C VAL A 240 -22.02 43.86 8.31
N LEU A 241 -23.26 43.54 7.89
CA LEU A 241 -23.46 42.45 6.92
C LEU A 241 -22.83 42.76 5.55
N ASN A 242 -22.90 44.02 5.08
CA ASN A 242 -22.30 44.46 3.82
C ASN A 242 -20.76 44.32 3.87
N MET A 243 -20.14 44.75 4.98
CA MET A 243 -18.70 44.62 5.19
C MET A 243 -18.27 43.15 5.24
N VAL A 244 -19.05 42.29 5.91
CA VAL A 244 -18.77 40.84 5.98
C VAL A 244 -18.88 40.20 4.59
N LEU A 245 -19.91 40.54 3.81
CA LEU A 245 -20.08 40.05 2.44
C LEU A 245 -18.95 40.55 1.52
N ALA A 246 -18.61 41.84 1.57
CA ALA A 246 -17.49 42.40 0.80
C ALA A 246 -16.15 41.73 1.18
N GLY A 247 -15.91 41.51 2.48
CA GLY A 247 -14.74 40.78 2.96
C GLY A 247 -14.70 39.34 2.47
N ALA A 248 -15.84 38.64 2.48
CA ALA A 248 -15.94 37.26 1.98
C ALA A 248 -15.72 37.17 0.47
N ILE A 249 -16.27 38.11 -0.31
CA ILE A 249 -16.07 38.20 -1.76
C ILE A 249 -14.61 38.51 -2.08
N LYS A 250 -14.01 39.49 -1.39
CA LYS A 250 -12.61 39.89 -1.58
C LYS A 250 -11.63 38.77 -1.28
N LEU A 251 -11.93 37.97 -0.25
CA LEU A 251 -11.15 36.80 0.15
C LEU A 251 -11.54 35.52 -0.60
N GLU A 252 -12.42 35.62 -1.61
CA GLU A 252 -12.88 34.47 -2.43
C GLU A 252 -13.41 33.30 -1.57
N SER A 253 -14.12 33.61 -0.48
CA SER A 253 -14.68 32.64 0.46
C SER A 253 -15.91 31.93 -0.13
N SER A 254 -16.02 30.62 0.06
CA SER A 254 -17.19 29.84 -0.37
C SER A 254 -18.36 29.93 0.61
N ASP A 255 -18.06 30.04 1.90
CA ASP A 255 -19.08 30.07 2.96
C ASP A 255 -18.69 31.09 4.04
N ILE A 256 -19.69 31.76 4.60
CA ILE A 256 -19.59 32.61 5.78
C ILE A 256 -20.32 31.91 6.91
N HIS A 257 -19.65 31.75 8.06
CA HIS A 257 -20.17 31.09 9.23
C HIS A 257 -20.27 32.08 10.40
N PHE A 258 -21.46 32.22 10.97
CA PHE A 258 -21.69 32.93 12.21
C PHE A 258 -22.05 31.92 13.31
N GLU A 259 -21.21 31.82 14.33
CA GLU A 259 -21.29 30.79 15.36
C GLU A 259 -21.30 31.42 16.76
N PRO A 260 -22.48 31.55 17.39
CA PRO A 260 -22.61 32.02 18.76
C PRO A 260 -21.92 31.08 19.75
N GLN A 261 -21.14 31.63 20.68
CA GLN A 261 -20.41 30.83 21.67
C GLN A 261 -20.95 31.04 23.09
N GLN A 262 -20.56 30.15 24.01
CA GLN A 262 -20.89 30.27 25.43
C GLN A 262 -20.28 31.52 26.07
N THR A 263 -19.03 31.83 25.72
CA THR A 263 -18.41 33.13 25.98
C THR A 263 -19.18 34.17 25.18
N SER A 264 -19.55 35.31 25.76
CA SER A 264 -20.40 36.37 25.18
C SER A 264 -19.86 37.06 23.91
N LYS A 265 -19.48 36.27 22.90
CA LYS A 265 -18.95 36.61 21.59
C LYS A 265 -19.54 35.67 20.54
N VAL A 266 -19.72 36.17 19.33
CA VAL A 266 -20.08 35.36 18.16
C VAL A 266 -18.86 35.25 17.26
N ARG A 267 -18.48 34.04 16.89
CA ARG A 267 -17.32 33.79 16.04
C ARG A 267 -17.73 33.93 14.57
N LEU A 268 -17.02 34.77 13.82
CA LEU A 268 -17.13 34.84 12.36
C LEU A 268 -16.03 34.01 11.72
N ARG A 269 -16.41 33.06 10.86
CA ARG A 269 -15.46 32.29 10.07
C ARG A 269 -15.77 32.35 8.59
N PHE A 270 -14.74 32.42 7.77
CA PHE A 270 -14.84 32.26 6.32
C PHE A 270 -14.29 30.90 5.93
N ARG A 271 -14.92 30.25 4.95
CA ARG A 271 -14.36 29.06 4.30
C ARG A 271 -13.58 29.51 3.07
N ILE A 272 -12.28 29.71 3.25
CA ILE A 272 -11.37 30.13 2.19
C ILE A 272 -10.64 28.89 1.69
N ASP A 273 -10.77 28.59 0.39
CA ASP A 273 -10.20 27.41 -0.24
C ASP A 273 -10.49 26.09 0.51
N GLY A 274 -11.70 25.97 1.06
CA GLY A 274 -12.19 24.78 1.78
C GLY A 274 -11.88 24.74 3.28
N VAL A 275 -10.99 25.60 3.79
CA VAL A 275 -10.59 25.64 5.21
C VAL A 275 -11.32 26.75 5.96
N LEU A 276 -11.85 26.42 7.14
CA LEU A 276 -12.48 27.39 8.03
C LEU A 276 -11.42 28.24 8.74
N GLN A 277 -11.46 29.54 8.48
CA GLN A 277 -10.57 30.54 9.06
C GLN A 277 -11.41 31.48 9.93
N THR A 278 -10.99 31.67 11.20
CA THR A 278 -11.62 32.70 12.04
C THR A 278 -11.13 34.06 11.59
N VAL A 279 -12.05 34.93 11.14
CA VAL A 279 -11.72 36.25 10.58
C VAL A 279 -12.04 37.39 11.54
N ALA A 280 -13.05 37.22 12.41
CA ALA A 280 -13.42 38.23 13.41
C ALA A 280 -14.28 37.63 14.54
N SER A 281 -14.56 38.44 15.56
CA SER A 281 -15.55 38.16 16.58
C SER A 281 -16.53 39.33 16.75
N PHE A 282 -17.82 39.03 16.89
CA PHE A 282 -18.85 40.04 17.15
C PHE A 282 -19.24 40.09 18.62
N PRO A 283 -19.58 41.27 19.15
CA PRO A 283 -20.33 41.40 20.39
C PRO A 283 -21.69 40.69 20.30
N VAL A 284 -22.12 40.04 21.39
CA VAL A 284 -23.42 39.31 21.39
C VAL A 284 -24.64 40.23 21.21
N HIS A 285 -24.54 41.50 21.58
CA HIS A 285 -25.68 42.43 21.50
C HIS A 285 -26.07 42.79 20.06
N ILE A 286 -25.13 42.81 19.10
CA ILE A 286 -25.44 43.12 17.68
C ILE A 286 -25.93 41.89 16.89
N TYR A 287 -25.67 40.68 17.37
CA TYR A 287 -25.92 39.45 16.63
C TYR A 287 -27.40 39.19 16.31
N PRO A 288 -28.36 39.39 17.24
CA PRO A 288 -29.78 39.22 16.93
C PRO A 288 -30.26 40.07 15.75
N THR A 289 -29.70 41.27 15.59
CA THR A 289 -30.04 42.17 14.49
C THR A 289 -29.44 41.69 13.16
N VAL A 290 -28.23 41.09 13.18
CA VAL A 290 -27.66 40.40 12.01
C VAL A 290 -28.53 39.22 11.60
N VAL A 291 -28.99 38.40 12.56
CA VAL A 291 -29.89 37.26 12.31
C VAL A 291 -31.21 37.74 11.69
N ALA A 292 -31.83 38.77 12.26
CA ALA A 292 -33.07 39.33 11.74
C ALA A 292 -32.90 39.84 10.30
N ARG A 293 -31.78 40.52 9.99
CA ARG A 293 -31.50 41.00 8.64
C ARG A 293 -31.34 39.88 7.64
N VAL A 294 -30.57 38.86 7.99
CA VAL A 294 -30.37 37.68 7.14
C VAL A 294 -31.71 36.96 6.89
N LYS A 295 -32.56 36.84 7.91
CA LYS A 295 -33.93 36.28 7.76
C LYS A 295 -34.80 37.11 6.83
N VAL A 296 -34.78 38.45 6.94
CA VAL A 296 -35.52 39.34 6.04
C VAL A 296 -35.06 39.16 4.58
N LEU A 297 -33.75 39.22 4.33
CA LEU A 297 -33.18 39.06 2.99
C LEU A 297 -33.50 37.67 2.41
N GLY A 298 -33.37 36.62 3.21
CA GLY A 298 -33.68 35.25 2.83
C GLY A 298 -35.17 34.89 2.77
N LYS A 299 -36.08 35.86 3.00
CA LYS A 299 -37.54 35.67 3.06
C LYS A 299 -38.00 34.61 4.09
N MET A 300 -37.31 34.56 5.23
CA MET A 300 -37.57 33.64 6.35
C MET A 300 -38.46 34.31 7.43
N MET A 301 -39.01 33.50 8.34
CA MET A 301 -39.81 33.99 9.45
C MET A 301 -38.92 34.46 10.63
N ILE A 302 -38.98 35.75 10.95
CA ILE A 302 -38.16 36.38 12.02
C ILE A 302 -38.51 35.85 13.41
N ASN A 303 -39.80 35.58 13.65
CA ASN A 303 -40.34 35.11 14.93
C ASN A 303 -40.09 33.63 15.20
N VAL A 304 -39.69 32.85 14.19
CA VAL A 304 -39.38 31.42 14.32
C VAL A 304 -37.89 31.26 14.61
N ARG A 305 -37.52 30.56 15.69
CA ARG A 305 -36.12 30.45 16.17
C ARG A 305 -35.72 29.05 16.66
N ASP A 306 -36.67 28.13 16.71
CA ASP A 306 -36.59 26.78 17.29
C ASP A 306 -36.52 25.67 16.23
N ILE A 307 -36.71 26.01 14.96
CA ILE A 307 -36.57 25.11 13.82
C ILE A 307 -35.57 25.67 12.80
N ALA A 308 -34.98 24.77 12.01
CA ALA A 308 -34.10 25.13 10.89
C ALA A 308 -34.87 25.94 9.83
N GLN A 309 -34.21 26.93 9.23
CA GLN A 309 -34.77 27.74 8.15
C GLN A 309 -33.75 27.96 7.04
N ASP A 310 -34.19 27.80 5.80
CA ASP A 310 -33.39 28.02 4.59
C ASP A 310 -33.98 29.13 3.73
N GLY A 311 -33.11 29.86 3.04
CA GLY A 311 -33.50 31.02 2.24
C GLY A 311 -32.46 31.35 1.19
N ARG A 312 -32.84 32.20 0.25
CA ARG A 312 -31.97 32.65 -0.85
C ARG A 312 -32.14 34.14 -1.08
N PHE A 313 -31.06 34.83 -1.37
CA PHE A 313 -31.07 36.23 -1.80
C PHE A 313 -29.88 36.50 -2.72
N SER A 314 -29.95 37.56 -3.52
CA SER A 314 -28.90 37.92 -4.49
C SER A 314 -28.26 39.25 -4.09
N VAL A 315 -26.99 39.42 -4.42
CA VAL A 315 -26.22 40.65 -4.18
C VAL A 315 -25.68 41.19 -5.49
N GLU A 316 -26.00 42.43 -5.80
CA GLU A 316 -25.47 43.10 -6.98
C GLU A 316 -23.99 43.43 -6.82
N ARG A 317 -23.23 43.28 -7.91
CA ARG A 317 -21.81 43.60 -7.96
C ARG A 317 -21.58 44.54 -9.13
N GLU A 318 -20.85 45.63 -8.89
CA GLU A 318 -20.64 46.66 -9.92
C GLU A 318 -19.90 46.07 -11.13
N GLY A 319 -20.54 46.12 -12.31
CA GLY A 319 -19.99 45.58 -13.55
C GLY A 319 -19.93 44.05 -13.65
N GLN A 320 -20.56 43.31 -12.74
CA GLN A 320 -20.60 41.83 -12.74
C GLN A 320 -22.03 41.32 -12.57
N ALA A 321 -22.25 40.04 -12.92
CA ALA A 321 -23.54 39.39 -12.69
C ALA A 321 -23.87 39.35 -11.18
N PRO A 322 -25.15 39.49 -10.79
CA PRO A 322 -25.57 39.45 -9.39
C PRO A 322 -25.23 38.10 -8.76
N MET A 323 -24.59 38.10 -7.60
CA MET A 323 -24.15 36.88 -6.93
C MET A 323 -25.27 36.31 -6.08
N ASP A 324 -25.67 35.06 -6.35
CA ASP A 324 -26.67 34.37 -5.53
C ASP A 324 -26.05 33.82 -4.24
N LEU A 325 -26.78 34.01 -3.14
CA LEU A 325 -26.41 33.53 -1.82
C LEU A 325 -27.47 32.57 -1.30
N ARG A 326 -27.03 31.45 -0.75
CA ARG A 326 -27.90 30.52 -0.02
C ARG A 326 -27.63 30.66 1.46
N VAL A 327 -28.68 30.74 2.24
CA VAL A 327 -28.60 30.87 3.70
C VAL A 327 -29.27 29.69 4.35
N SER A 328 -28.60 29.13 5.34
CA SER A 328 -29.19 28.18 6.28
C SER A 328 -29.02 28.69 7.70
N ILE A 329 -30.09 28.64 8.49
CA ILE A 329 -30.12 29.03 9.89
C ILE A 329 -30.52 27.81 10.74
N LEU A 330 -29.68 27.47 11.73
CA LEU A 330 -29.91 26.36 12.65
C LEU A 330 -30.06 26.85 14.10
N PRO A 331 -31.06 26.36 14.86
CA PRO A 331 -31.15 26.65 16.28
C PRO A 331 -29.93 26.11 17.03
N GLY A 332 -29.41 26.88 17.98
CA GLY A 332 -28.24 26.51 18.78
C GLY A 332 -28.36 26.93 20.23
N ASN A 333 -27.58 26.29 21.10
CA ASN A 333 -27.63 26.50 22.57
C ASN A 333 -27.36 27.95 23.00
N PHE A 334 -26.67 28.74 22.17
CA PHE A 334 -26.24 30.11 22.47
C PHE A 334 -26.79 31.15 21.48
N GLY A 335 -27.78 30.77 20.67
CA GLY A 335 -28.32 31.56 19.57
C GLY A 335 -28.35 30.77 18.27
N GLU A 336 -28.97 31.36 17.24
CA GLU A 336 -29.09 30.74 15.92
C GLU A 336 -27.74 30.77 15.20
N ASN A 337 -27.29 29.65 14.65
CA ASN A 337 -26.11 29.59 13.78
C ASN A 337 -26.51 29.94 12.35
N ILE A 338 -25.72 30.77 11.68
CA ILE A 338 -25.98 31.15 10.29
C ILE A 338 -24.83 30.66 9.41
N VAL A 339 -25.17 29.99 8.32
CA VAL A 339 -24.24 29.71 7.22
C VAL A 339 -24.76 30.38 5.96
N VAL A 340 -23.93 31.22 5.34
CA VAL A 340 -24.21 31.85 4.05
C VAL A 340 -23.23 31.31 3.02
N ARG A 341 -23.72 30.61 2.01
CA ARG A 341 -22.92 30.09 0.89
C ARG A 341 -22.96 31.06 -0.28
N LEU A 342 -21.79 31.46 -0.76
CA LEU A 342 -21.59 32.32 -1.91
C LEU A 342 -21.52 31.46 -3.17
N LEU A 343 -22.38 31.70 -4.16
CA LEU A 343 -22.34 31.01 -5.44
C LEU A 343 -21.68 31.92 -6.49
N SER A 344 -20.49 31.54 -6.96
CA SER A 344 -19.79 32.22 -8.05
C SER A 344 -20.39 31.78 -9.40
N GLN A 345 -20.85 32.73 -10.22
CA GLN A 345 -21.70 32.46 -11.39
C GLN A 345 -20.98 32.18 -12.73
N ASN A 346 -19.65 32.04 -12.80
CA ASN A 346 -18.98 31.83 -14.09
C ASN A 346 -18.78 30.35 -14.46
N ILE A 347 -19.66 29.86 -15.35
CA ILE A 347 -19.55 28.54 -16.02
C ILE A 347 -18.44 28.53 -17.08
N ASP A 348 -18.19 29.67 -17.73
CA ASP A 348 -17.25 29.77 -18.87
C ASP A 348 -15.79 29.42 -18.50
N ASP A 349 -15.46 29.38 -17.21
CA ASP A 349 -14.15 28.97 -16.70
C ASP A 349 -14.02 27.45 -16.45
N LEU A 350 -15.09 26.66 -16.61
CA LEU A 350 -15.12 25.22 -16.36
C LEU A 350 -14.57 24.42 -17.55
N SER A 351 -13.24 24.32 -17.65
CA SER A 351 -12.55 23.40 -18.56
C SER A 351 -11.88 22.27 -17.78
N LEU A 352 -12.06 21.01 -18.22
CA LEU A 352 -11.42 19.83 -17.61
C LEU A 352 -9.89 19.97 -17.54
N ASP A 353 -9.26 20.60 -18.52
CA ASP A 353 -7.81 20.81 -18.61
C ASP A 353 -7.26 21.64 -17.43
N LYS A 354 -8.07 22.56 -16.89
CA LYS A 354 -7.67 23.43 -15.76
C LYS A 354 -7.93 22.81 -14.40
N MET A 355 -8.61 21.65 -14.35
CA MET A 355 -9.01 20.99 -13.09
C MET A 355 -7.90 20.13 -12.48
N GLY A 356 -6.84 19.84 -13.25
CA GLY A 356 -5.70 19.03 -12.80
C GLY A 356 -5.77 17.57 -13.23
N LEU A 357 -6.52 17.24 -14.29
CA LEU A 357 -6.43 15.94 -14.97
C LEU A 357 -5.22 15.94 -15.90
N GLU A 358 -4.39 14.90 -15.83
CA GLU A 358 -3.17 14.74 -16.63
C GLU A 358 -3.01 13.26 -17.04
N GLY A 359 -2.22 13.02 -18.10
CA GLY A 359 -1.90 11.67 -18.58
C GLY A 359 -3.12 10.82 -18.92
N LEU A 360 -3.00 9.52 -18.66
CA LEU A 360 -4.03 8.53 -18.99
C LEU A 360 -5.38 8.79 -18.30
N ASN A 361 -5.39 9.40 -17.10
CA ASN A 361 -6.64 9.78 -16.43
C ASN A 361 -7.46 10.76 -17.27
N TYR A 362 -6.81 11.74 -17.90
CA TYR A 362 -7.51 12.67 -18.79
C TYR A 362 -8.08 11.93 -19.99
N GLU A 363 -7.26 11.12 -20.66
CA GLU A 363 -7.68 10.38 -21.86
C GLU A 363 -8.82 9.41 -21.58
N TRP A 364 -8.73 8.64 -20.49
CA TRP A 364 -9.79 7.74 -20.06
C TRP A 364 -11.09 8.49 -19.81
N LEU A 365 -11.06 9.58 -19.03
CA LEU A 365 -12.29 10.30 -18.72
C LEU A 365 -12.95 10.86 -19.99
N ILE A 366 -12.16 11.40 -20.93
CA ILE A 366 -12.66 11.92 -22.20
C ILE A 366 -13.25 10.78 -23.04
N ASN A 367 -12.48 9.73 -23.32
CA ASN A 367 -12.89 8.61 -24.17
C ASN A 367 -14.14 7.91 -23.63
N GLU A 368 -14.20 7.68 -22.31
CA GLU A 368 -15.33 7.03 -21.66
C GLU A 368 -16.59 7.92 -21.64
N SER A 369 -16.42 9.25 -21.63
CA SER A 369 -17.52 10.22 -21.68
C SER A 369 -18.10 10.43 -23.08
N GLU A 370 -17.38 10.04 -24.13
CA GLU A 370 -17.84 10.15 -25.52
C GLU A 370 -18.58 8.89 -26.01
N LYS A 371 -18.61 7.82 -25.19
CA LYS A 371 -19.39 6.61 -25.47
C LYS A 371 -20.89 6.92 -25.48
N LYS A 372 -21.63 6.21 -26.36
CA LYS A 372 -23.08 6.37 -26.53
C LYS A 372 -23.91 5.93 -25.32
N GLN A 373 -23.40 4.97 -24.56
CA GLN A 373 -24.07 4.42 -23.39
C GLN A 373 -23.07 4.04 -22.30
N GLY A 374 -23.58 3.72 -21.12
CA GLY A 374 -22.81 3.38 -19.94
C GLY A 374 -22.86 4.50 -18.90
N ALA A 375 -22.12 4.35 -17.80
CA ALA A 375 -22.16 5.32 -16.71
C ALA A 375 -20.78 5.74 -16.22
N ILE A 376 -20.66 7.02 -15.85
CA ILE A 376 -19.48 7.57 -15.18
C ILE A 376 -19.91 8.04 -13.80
N ILE A 377 -19.34 7.41 -12.77
CA ILE A 377 -19.70 7.69 -11.38
C ILE A 377 -18.54 8.40 -10.70
N ASN A 378 -18.74 9.67 -10.36
CA ASN A 378 -17.76 10.48 -9.64
C ASN A 378 -17.99 10.42 -8.12
N SER A 379 -16.94 10.13 -7.37
CA SER A 379 -16.97 9.83 -5.97
C SER A 379 -16.03 10.70 -5.16
N GLY A 380 -16.41 10.95 -3.91
CA GLY A 380 -15.64 11.75 -2.97
C GLY A 380 -16.52 12.41 -1.91
N PRO A 381 -15.91 13.04 -0.90
CA PRO A 381 -16.63 13.71 0.19
C PRO A 381 -17.34 14.97 -0.31
N THR A 382 -18.08 15.61 0.58
CA THR A 382 -18.62 16.95 0.33
C THR A 382 -17.48 17.94 0.08
N GLY A 383 -17.62 18.78 -0.96
CA GLY A 383 -16.62 19.78 -1.30
C GLY A 383 -15.39 19.28 -2.07
N SER A 384 -15.40 18.03 -2.57
CA SER A 384 -14.32 17.51 -3.43
C SER A 384 -14.41 17.95 -4.90
N GLY A 385 -15.42 18.74 -5.28
CA GLY A 385 -15.56 19.26 -6.64
C GLY A 385 -16.24 18.31 -7.64
N LYS A 386 -16.95 17.26 -7.18
CA LYS A 386 -17.63 16.29 -8.06
C LYS A 386 -18.57 16.94 -9.07
N THR A 387 -19.48 17.79 -8.58
CA THR A 387 -20.45 18.51 -9.40
C THR A 387 -19.74 19.40 -10.43
N THR A 388 -18.65 20.06 -10.03
CA THR A 388 -17.82 20.89 -10.92
C THR A 388 -17.25 20.08 -12.09
N THR A 389 -16.72 18.89 -11.81
CA THR A 389 -16.20 17.98 -12.85
C THR A 389 -17.31 17.46 -13.76
N LEU A 390 -18.47 17.06 -13.22
CA LEU A 390 -19.57 16.55 -14.04
C LEU A 390 -20.14 17.60 -14.97
N TYR A 391 -20.26 18.84 -14.52
CA TYR A 391 -20.71 19.92 -15.40
C TYR A 391 -19.65 20.33 -16.42
N ALA A 392 -18.36 20.21 -16.14
CA ALA A 392 -17.33 20.41 -17.16
C ALA A 392 -17.41 19.33 -18.25
N LEU A 393 -17.73 18.09 -17.89
CA LEU A 393 -18.06 17.03 -18.86
C LEU A 393 -19.31 17.38 -19.67
N ILE A 394 -20.40 17.79 -19.01
CA ILE A 394 -21.63 18.21 -19.70
C ILE A 394 -21.35 19.34 -20.66
N ASN A 395 -20.65 20.39 -20.23
CA ASN A 395 -20.35 21.55 -21.07
C ASN A 395 -19.55 21.15 -22.32
N ARG A 396 -18.63 20.16 -22.19
CA ARG A 396 -17.90 19.60 -23.33
C ARG A 396 -18.79 18.78 -24.26
N LEU A 397 -19.69 17.97 -23.71
CA LEU A 397 -20.59 17.09 -24.48
C LEU A 397 -21.79 17.84 -25.07
N ASN A 398 -22.07 19.03 -24.58
CA ASN A 398 -23.19 19.89 -24.97
C ASN A 398 -23.06 20.29 -26.44
N SER A 399 -23.90 19.67 -27.26
CA SER A 399 -23.89 19.81 -28.71
C SER A 399 -25.33 19.75 -29.20
N VAL A 400 -25.60 20.41 -30.32
CA VAL A 400 -26.98 20.58 -30.84
C VAL A 400 -27.65 19.26 -31.23
N ASP A 401 -26.87 18.21 -31.45
CA ASP A 401 -27.31 16.87 -31.81
C ASP A 401 -27.56 15.95 -30.60
N LYS A 402 -27.27 16.39 -29.37
CA LYS A 402 -27.46 15.59 -28.16
C LYS A 402 -28.44 16.25 -27.19
N LYS A 403 -29.42 15.49 -26.71
CA LYS A 403 -30.35 15.91 -25.68
C LYS A 403 -29.82 15.54 -24.29
N ILE A 404 -29.43 16.56 -23.52
CA ILE A 404 -28.94 16.40 -22.15
C ILE A 404 -30.03 16.82 -21.16
N ILE A 405 -30.36 15.94 -20.21
CA ILE A 405 -31.33 16.20 -19.15
C ILE A 405 -30.72 15.88 -17.78
N SER A 406 -30.84 16.79 -16.81
CA SER A 406 -30.37 16.56 -15.44
C SER A 406 -31.49 16.55 -14.42
N ILE A 407 -31.27 15.82 -13.32
CA ILE A 407 -32.07 15.87 -12.09
C ILE A 407 -31.16 16.11 -10.90
N GLU A 408 -31.37 17.21 -10.18
CA GLU A 408 -30.42 17.72 -9.19
C GLU A 408 -31.10 18.19 -7.90
N ASN A 409 -30.35 18.20 -6.80
CA ASN A 409 -30.84 18.64 -5.50
C ASN A 409 -29.81 19.47 -4.71
N PRO A 410 -29.79 20.80 -4.89
CA PRO A 410 -30.46 21.61 -5.90
C PRO A 410 -29.64 21.75 -7.20
N ILE A 411 -30.17 22.45 -8.21
CA ILE A 411 -29.37 22.88 -9.36
C ILE A 411 -28.34 23.91 -8.86
N GLU A 412 -27.05 23.67 -9.13
CA GLU A 412 -25.98 24.56 -8.67
C GLU A 412 -25.78 25.75 -9.61
N TYR A 413 -25.87 25.52 -10.92
CA TYR A 413 -25.75 26.56 -11.94
C TYR A 413 -26.53 26.17 -13.21
N GLN A 414 -26.97 27.16 -13.97
CA GLN A 414 -27.74 26.95 -15.19
C GLN A 414 -26.81 26.79 -16.40
N VAL A 415 -26.81 25.60 -17.02
CA VAL A 415 -26.03 25.31 -18.23
C VAL A 415 -26.90 25.57 -19.46
N PRO A 416 -26.56 26.54 -20.32
CA PRO A 416 -27.29 26.77 -21.55
C PRO A 416 -27.34 25.52 -22.43
N GLY A 417 -28.51 25.18 -22.97
CA GLY A 417 -28.70 23.98 -23.82
C GLY A 417 -29.01 22.68 -23.06
N VAL A 418 -28.92 22.67 -21.74
CA VAL A 418 -29.22 21.49 -20.90
C VAL A 418 -30.58 21.67 -20.22
N SER A 419 -31.41 20.63 -20.25
CA SER A 419 -32.70 20.64 -19.54
C SER A 419 -32.50 20.19 -18.10
N GLN A 420 -32.36 21.13 -17.17
CA GLN A 420 -32.10 20.83 -15.77
C GLN A 420 -33.39 20.86 -14.94
N THR A 421 -33.66 19.79 -14.19
CA THR A 421 -34.77 19.72 -13.22
C THR A 421 -34.26 19.65 -11.79
N GLN A 422 -35.03 20.19 -10.86
CA GLN A 422 -34.69 20.18 -9.44
C GLN A 422 -35.67 19.31 -8.67
N ILE A 423 -35.16 18.56 -7.69
CA ILE A 423 -35.98 17.80 -6.73
C ILE A 423 -36.97 18.71 -6.02
N GLU A 424 -38.22 18.24 -5.92
CA GLU A 424 -39.33 18.90 -5.25
C GLU A 424 -40.12 17.87 -4.44
N GLU A 425 -39.60 17.52 -3.26
CA GLU A 425 -40.15 16.47 -2.39
C GLU A 425 -41.61 16.72 -2.02
N ARG A 426 -42.00 17.98 -1.77
CA ARG A 426 -43.40 18.35 -1.44
C ARG A 426 -44.39 18.03 -2.56
N LYS A 427 -43.92 17.92 -3.80
CA LYS A 427 -44.73 17.58 -4.98
C LYS A 427 -44.55 16.12 -5.42
N GLY A 428 -43.78 15.31 -4.67
CA GLY A 428 -43.46 13.93 -5.02
C GLY A 428 -42.47 13.77 -6.18
N TYR A 429 -41.75 14.83 -6.55
CA TYR A 429 -40.73 14.79 -7.60
C TYR A 429 -39.36 14.51 -6.96
N THR A 430 -38.99 13.23 -6.85
CA THR A 430 -37.78 12.69 -6.21
C THR A 430 -36.78 12.22 -7.27
N PHE A 431 -35.57 11.80 -6.86
CA PHE A 431 -34.57 11.26 -7.80
C PHE A 431 -35.12 10.06 -8.57
N GLU A 432 -35.75 9.11 -7.89
CA GLU A 432 -36.40 7.95 -8.48
C GLU A 432 -37.50 8.34 -9.48
N SER A 433 -38.48 9.15 -9.05
CA SER A 433 -39.65 9.48 -9.89
C SER A 433 -39.27 10.38 -11.06
N GLY A 434 -38.35 11.32 -10.84
CA GLY A 434 -37.84 12.20 -11.87
C GLY A 434 -36.93 11.50 -12.87
N LEU A 435 -36.04 10.60 -12.45
CA LEU A 435 -35.22 9.81 -13.36
C LEU A 435 -36.07 8.91 -14.28
N ARG A 436 -37.13 8.28 -13.75
CA ARG A 436 -38.11 7.55 -14.59
C ARG A 436 -38.82 8.47 -15.60
N ALA A 437 -39.10 9.72 -15.23
CA ALA A 437 -39.72 10.68 -16.13
C ALA A 437 -38.74 11.11 -17.24
N ILE A 438 -37.47 11.34 -16.88
CA ILE A 438 -36.39 11.71 -17.80
C ILE A 438 -36.20 10.63 -18.88
N MET A 439 -36.20 9.35 -18.51
CA MET A 439 -36.10 8.26 -19.49
C MET A 439 -37.20 8.25 -20.55
N ARG A 440 -38.36 8.88 -20.30
CA ARG A 440 -39.45 9.02 -21.28
C ARG A 440 -39.34 10.28 -22.13
N GLN A 441 -38.28 11.06 -21.96
CA GLN A 441 -38.01 12.27 -22.70
C GLN A 441 -37.02 12.06 -23.86
N ASP A 442 -36.65 10.82 -24.17
CA ASP A 442 -35.67 10.51 -25.23
C ASP A 442 -34.32 11.27 -25.04
N PRO A 443 -33.68 11.19 -23.85
CA PRO A 443 -32.37 11.81 -23.62
C PRO A 443 -31.24 10.97 -24.22
N ASP A 444 -30.16 11.61 -24.64
CA ASP A 444 -28.90 10.92 -24.96
C ASP A 444 -28.02 10.80 -23.69
N ILE A 445 -28.00 11.86 -22.89
CA ILE A 445 -27.17 11.97 -21.68
C ILE A 445 -28.05 12.37 -20.50
N ILE A 446 -27.90 11.63 -19.40
CA ILE A 446 -28.65 11.85 -18.16
C ILE A 446 -27.66 12.19 -17.04
N LEU A 447 -27.82 13.35 -16.40
CA LEU A 447 -27.12 13.67 -15.15
C LEU A 447 -28.04 13.41 -13.96
N VAL A 448 -27.65 12.50 -13.09
CA VAL A 448 -28.28 12.31 -11.78
C VAL A 448 -27.37 12.97 -10.75
N GLY A 449 -27.89 13.94 -9.97
CA GLY A 449 -27.09 14.69 -9.02
C GLY A 449 -26.28 13.79 -8.07
N GLU A 450 -26.91 12.72 -7.56
CA GLU A 450 -26.28 11.70 -6.73
C GLU A 450 -27.12 10.42 -6.68
N ILE A 451 -26.47 9.27 -6.46
CA ILE A 451 -27.11 7.99 -6.17
C ILE A 451 -26.96 7.69 -4.68
N ARG A 452 -28.06 7.78 -3.93
CA ARG A 452 -28.11 7.54 -2.47
C ARG A 452 -28.75 6.23 -2.07
N ASP A 453 -29.72 5.77 -2.85
CA ASP A 453 -30.58 4.64 -2.56
C ASP A 453 -30.60 3.61 -3.70
N GLU A 454 -31.05 2.40 -3.36
CA GLU A 454 -31.15 1.25 -4.26
C GLU A 454 -32.01 1.56 -5.48
N ALA A 455 -33.18 2.18 -5.31
CA ALA A 455 -34.12 2.44 -6.39
C ALA A 455 -33.51 3.38 -7.46
N THR A 456 -32.84 4.44 -7.04
CA THR A 456 -32.15 5.38 -7.94
C THR A 456 -30.96 4.69 -8.63
N ALA A 457 -30.21 3.86 -7.90
CA ALA A 457 -29.10 3.08 -8.45
C ALA A 457 -29.57 2.09 -9.53
N GLU A 458 -30.65 1.35 -9.26
CA GLU A 458 -31.23 0.36 -10.17
C GLU A 458 -31.67 1.03 -11.48
N ILE A 459 -32.39 2.15 -11.40
CA ILE A 459 -32.84 2.87 -12.59
C ILE A 459 -31.64 3.44 -13.36
N ALA A 460 -30.62 3.98 -12.68
CA ALA A 460 -29.43 4.54 -13.32
C ALA A 460 -28.65 3.45 -14.10
N ILE A 461 -28.48 2.27 -13.50
CA ILE A 461 -27.83 1.11 -14.13
C ILE A 461 -28.65 0.61 -15.33
N HIS A 462 -29.97 0.54 -15.22
CA HIS A 462 -30.81 0.16 -16.36
C HIS A 462 -30.79 1.21 -17.48
N ALA A 463 -30.79 2.50 -17.15
CA ALA A 463 -30.65 3.57 -18.13
C ALA A 463 -29.32 3.43 -18.89
N SER A 464 -28.21 3.15 -18.19
CA SER A 464 -26.90 3.01 -18.82
C SER A 464 -26.78 1.78 -19.72
N LEU A 465 -27.50 0.70 -19.40
CA LEU A 465 -27.60 -0.50 -20.24
C LEU A 465 -28.54 -0.35 -21.45
N THR A 466 -29.40 0.68 -21.46
CA THR A 466 -30.46 0.86 -22.47
C THR A 466 -30.18 2.00 -23.44
N GLY A 467 -28.90 2.31 -23.67
CA GLY A 467 -28.51 3.28 -24.70
C GLY A 467 -28.30 4.72 -24.23
N HIS A 468 -28.24 4.96 -22.91
CA HIS A 468 -28.03 6.30 -22.34
C HIS A 468 -26.65 6.41 -21.70
N LEU A 469 -26.00 7.57 -21.82
CA LEU A 469 -24.85 7.90 -21.00
C LEU A 469 -25.32 8.51 -19.67
N VAL A 470 -25.03 7.86 -18.55
CA VAL A 470 -25.44 8.32 -17.21
C VAL A 470 -24.24 8.89 -16.46
N LEU A 471 -24.34 10.16 -16.07
CA LEU A 471 -23.37 10.84 -15.20
C LEU A 471 -23.97 10.93 -13.80
N SER A 472 -23.24 10.51 -12.78
CA SER A 472 -23.73 10.64 -11.40
C SER A 472 -22.63 10.80 -10.37
N THR A 473 -23.03 11.12 -9.14
CA THR A 473 -22.12 11.15 -8.00
C THR A 473 -22.48 10.15 -6.91
N THR A 474 -21.47 9.77 -6.12
CA THR A 474 -21.66 8.99 -4.90
C THR A 474 -20.62 9.38 -3.84
N HIS A 475 -20.69 8.73 -2.68
CA HIS A 475 -19.77 8.93 -1.57
C HIS A 475 -19.01 7.64 -1.28
N ALA A 476 -17.80 7.55 -1.83
CA ALA A 476 -16.77 6.58 -1.45
C ALA A 476 -15.41 7.28 -1.37
N ASN A 477 -14.43 6.61 -0.78
CA ASN A 477 -13.11 7.18 -0.54
C ASN A 477 -12.12 6.97 -1.71
N SER A 478 -12.36 5.97 -2.54
CA SER A 478 -11.55 5.48 -3.67
C SER A 478 -12.46 5.16 -4.86
N ALA A 479 -11.90 4.99 -6.06
CA ALA A 479 -12.64 4.59 -7.25
C ALA A 479 -13.09 3.13 -7.16
N THR A 480 -12.20 2.26 -6.66
CA THR A 480 -12.51 0.84 -6.38
C THR A 480 -13.61 0.68 -5.32
N GLY A 481 -13.63 1.55 -4.31
CA GLY A 481 -14.63 1.51 -3.23
C GLY A 481 -16.04 1.86 -3.70
N VAL A 482 -16.19 2.47 -4.87
CA VAL A 482 -17.51 2.71 -5.47
C VAL A 482 -18.19 1.39 -5.83
N ILE A 483 -17.43 0.37 -6.24
CA ILE A 483 -17.98 -0.95 -6.56
C ILE A 483 -18.67 -1.54 -5.32
N GLY A 484 -17.97 -1.54 -4.18
CA GLY A 484 -18.53 -1.97 -2.89
C GLY A 484 -19.78 -1.17 -2.52
N ARG A 485 -19.77 0.15 -2.74
CA ARG A 485 -20.95 1.01 -2.49
C ARG A 485 -22.16 0.62 -3.33
N PHE A 486 -21.98 0.23 -4.59
CA PHE A 486 -23.09 -0.23 -5.44
C PHE A 486 -23.61 -1.59 -5.00
N VAL A 487 -22.73 -2.49 -4.56
CA VAL A 487 -23.12 -3.78 -3.98
C VAL A 487 -23.91 -3.57 -2.68
N ASP A 488 -23.48 -2.66 -1.81
CA ASP A 488 -24.20 -2.29 -0.58
C ASP A 488 -25.59 -1.68 -0.85
N LEU A 489 -25.75 -1.02 -2.01
CA LEU A 489 -27.03 -0.50 -2.49
C LEU A 489 -27.89 -1.56 -3.19
N GLY A 490 -27.51 -2.84 -3.18
CA GLY A 490 -28.31 -3.94 -3.74
C GLY A 490 -28.07 -4.22 -5.23
N ILE A 491 -27.14 -3.52 -5.88
CA ILE A 491 -26.83 -3.76 -7.29
C ILE A 491 -25.98 -5.02 -7.44
N LYS A 492 -26.44 -5.94 -8.29
CA LYS A 492 -25.73 -7.20 -8.54
C LYS A 492 -24.42 -6.97 -9.30
N PRO A 493 -23.29 -7.60 -8.91
CA PRO A 493 -22.00 -7.39 -9.56
C PRO A 493 -22.00 -7.58 -11.08
N ASN A 494 -22.74 -8.59 -11.57
CA ASN A 494 -22.87 -8.88 -13.00
C ASN A 494 -23.64 -7.80 -13.80
N LEU A 495 -24.31 -6.86 -13.13
CA LEU A 495 -24.90 -5.67 -13.76
C LEU A 495 -23.96 -4.48 -13.71
N ILE A 496 -23.06 -4.39 -12.71
CA ILE A 496 -22.14 -3.26 -12.55
C ILE A 496 -21.14 -3.23 -13.71
N ALA A 497 -20.45 -4.35 -13.96
CA ALA A 497 -19.42 -4.45 -14.99
C ALA A 497 -19.88 -4.00 -16.40
N PRO A 498 -21.02 -4.48 -16.94
CA PRO A 498 -21.48 -4.04 -18.27
C PRO A 498 -22.14 -2.64 -18.29
N ALA A 499 -22.53 -2.09 -17.14
CA ALA A 499 -23.27 -0.84 -17.05
C ALA A 499 -22.41 0.40 -16.78
N ILE A 500 -21.22 0.22 -16.20
CA ILE A 500 -20.32 1.30 -15.81
C ILE A 500 -19.13 1.38 -16.78
N ASN A 501 -18.87 2.59 -17.27
CA ASN A 501 -17.71 2.90 -18.12
C ASN A 501 -16.49 3.19 -17.24
N ALA A 502 -16.66 4.08 -16.26
CA ALA A 502 -15.59 4.47 -15.35
C ALA A 502 -16.10 4.85 -13.95
N PHE A 503 -15.33 4.49 -12.93
CA PHE A 503 -15.42 5.05 -11.60
C PHE A 503 -14.33 6.11 -11.41
N VAL A 504 -14.72 7.27 -10.89
CA VAL A 504 -13.80 8.37 -10.62
C VAL A 504 -13.84 8.65 -9.13
N ALA A 505 -12.69 8.69 -8.46
CA ALA A 505 -12.56 9.29 -7.14
C ALA A 505 -11.82 10.63 -7.24
N GLN A 506 -12.28 11.60 -6.48
CA GLN A 506 -11.81 12.98 -6.57
C GLN A 506 -11.65 13.62 -5.18
N ARG A 507 -10.58 14.40 -5.02
CA ARG A 507 -10.38 15.34 -3.90
C ARG A 507 -9.87 16.68 -4.43
N LEU A 508 -9.95 17.73 -3.60
CA LEU A 508 -9.34 19.03 -3.89
C LEU A 508 -8.20 19.32 -2.92
N LEU A 509 -7.05 19.71 -3.47
CA LEU A 509 -5.90 20.24 -2.74
C LEU A 509 -5.80 21.75 -2.94
N ARG A 510 -5.32 22.47 -1.94
CA ARG A 510 -5.04 23.90 -2.07
C ARG A 510 -3.76 24.12 -2.88
N ARG A 511 -3.80 25.05 -3.83
CA ARG A 511 -2.61 25.43 -4.62
C ARG A 511 -1.69 26.32 -3.79
N LEU A 512 -0.40 26.01 -3.79
CA LEU A 512 0.60 26.88 -3.18
C LEU A 512 0.59 28.24 -3.86
N CYS A 513 0.74 29.31 -3.08
CA CYS A 513 0.76 30.66 -3.63
C CYS A 513 1.99 30.84 -4.52
N PRO A 514 1.84 31.18 -5.82
CA PRO A 514 2.96 31.28 -6.75
C PRO A 514 3.92 32.43 -6.40
N HIS A 515 3.48 33.40 -5.58
CA HIS A 515 4.29 34.54 -5.18
C HIS A 515 5.11 34.33 -3.90
N CYS A 516 4.80 33.31 -3.09
CA CYS A 516 5.48 33.11 -1.81
C CYS A 516 5.84 31.68 -1.46
N LYS A 517 5.49 30.69 -2.29
CA LYS A 517 5.94 29.31 -2.07
C LYS A 517 7.46 29.26 -1.90
N GLU A 518 7.92 28.44 -0.96
CA GLU A 518 9.33 28.35 -0.60
C GLU A 518 9.82 26.93 -0.88
N GLU A 519 10.98 26.82 -1.54
CA GLU A 519 11.67 25.55 -1.72
C GLU A 519 12.40 25.16 -0.42
N TYR A 520 12.29 23.89 -0.03
CA TYR A 520 13.07 23.33 1.07
C TYR A 520 13.58 21.93 0.72
N LYS A 521 14.66 21.51 1.40
CA LYS A 521 15.19 20.15 1.29
C LYS A 521 14.46 19.26 2.31
N PRO A 522 13.65 18.28 1.88
CA PRO A 522 12.97 17.36 2.79
C PRO A 522 13.95 16.36 3.43
N ALA A 523 13.50 15.70 4.50
CA ALA A 523 14.25 14.61 5.13
C ALA A 523 14.38 13.41 4.16
N SER A 524 15.45 12.61 4.31
CA SER A 524 15.70 11.42 3.48
C SER A 524 14.53 10.44 3.50
N GLU A 525 13.94 10.21 4.67
CA GLU A 525 12.77 9.34 4.86
C GLU A 525 11.57 9.78 4.01
N THR A 526 11.33 11.08 3.89
CA THR A 526 10.24 11.63 3.07
C THR A 526 10.51 11.40 1.58
N ILE A 527 11.76 11.55 1.14
CA ILE A 527 12.17 11.30 -0.25
C ILE A 527 11.99 9.81 -0.57
N ASP A 528 12.44 8.93 0.33
CA ASP A 528 12.34 7.48 0.13
C ASP A 528 10.89 7.02 0.09
N MET A 529 10.03 7.52 0.98
CA MET A 529 8.58 7.27 0.95
C MET A 529 7.97 7.67 -0.40
N ILE A 530 8.27 8.89 -0.89
CA ILE A 530 7.77 9.37 -2.18
C ILE A 530 8.25 8.47 -3.33
N LYS A 531 9.54 8.09 -3.34
CA LYS A 531 10.10 7.20 -4.36
C LYS A 531 9.40 5.83 -4.36
N LYS A 532 9.17 5.23 -3.19
CA LYS A 532 8.45 3.94 -3.06
C LYS A 532 7.05 4.04 -3.68
N MET A 533 6.29 5.08 -3.34
CA MET A 533 4.92 5.26 -3.84
C MET A 533 4.86 5.52 -5.35
N LEU A 534 5.80 6.30 -5.89
CA LEU A 534 5.88 6.57 -7.32
C LEU A 534 6.39 5.38 -8.14
N ALA A 535 7.19 4.50 -7.54
CA ALA A 535 7.68 3.28 -8.21
C ALA A 535 6.57 2.27 -8.53
N LEU A 536 5.41 2.38 -7.86
CA LEU A 536 4.22 1.58 -8.15
C LEU A 536 3.42 2.07 -9.36
N ILE A 537 3.72 3.25 -9.91
CA ILE A 537 3.03 3.76 -11.09
C ILE A 537 3.43 2.91 -12.30
N SER A 538 2.46 2.23 -12.90
CA SER A 538 2.68 1.42 -14.10
C SER A 538 3.16 2.30 -15.26
N PRO A 539 4.10 1.83 -16.09
CA PRO A 539 4.50 2.52 -17.32
C PRO A 539 3.33 2.79 -18.27
N LYS A 540 2.24 2.00 -18.18
CA LYS A 540 1.02 2.22 -18.96
C LYS A 540 0.33 3.54 -18.66
N ALA A 541 0.55 4.13 -17.48
CA ALA A 541 -0.11 5.37 -17.05
C ALA A 541 0.25 6.62 -17.90
N ASP A 542 1.26 6.51 -18.77
CA ASP A 542 1.74 7.57 -19.66
C ASP A 542 2.02 8.92 -18.96
N ILE A 543 2.67 8.85 -17.80
CA ILE A 543 3.03 10.02 -17.00
C ILE A 543 4.54 10.04 -16.76
N SER A 544 5.14 11.23 -16.87
CA SER A 544 6.55 11.43 -16.57
C SER A 544 6.80 11.37 -15.06
N ILE A 545 7.38 10.27 -14.58
CA ILE A 545 7.73 10.10 -13.17
C ILE A 545 9.06 10.83 -12.87
N PRO A 546 9.10 11.76 -11.90
CA PRO A 546 10.33 12.45 -11.52
C PRO A 546 11.40 11.50 -10.97
N LYS A 547 12.55 11.37 -11.66
CA LYS A 547 13.64 10.46 -11.25
C LYS A 547 14.50 11.01 -10.10
N HIS A 548 14.60 12.33 -9.99
CA HIS A 548 15.41 13.01 -8.97
C HIS A 548 14.54 14.01 -8.20
N ILE A 549 14.31 13.72 -6.93
CA ILE A 549 13.53 14.55 -6.02
C ILE A 549 14.48 15.07 -4.94
N GLU A 550 14.98 16.29 -5.13
CA GLU A 550 15.91 16.93 -4.18
C GLU A 550 15.22 17.98 -3.29
N LYS A 551 14.10 18.53 -3.76
CA LYS A 551 13.42 19.67 -3.16
C LYS A 551 11.91 19.45 -3.18
N LEU A 552 11.26 19.97 -2.15
CA LEU A 552 9.80 20.10 -2.06
C LEU A 552 9.44 21.55 -1.76
N TRP A 553 8.14 21.84 -1.79
CA TRP A 553 7.61 23.19 -1.64
C TRP A 553 6.72 23.30 -0.40
N ARG A 554 6.87 24.38 0.36
CA ARG A 554 6.08 24.66 1.56
C ARG A 554 5.40 26.04 1.50
N PRO A 555 4.26 26.23 2.21
CA PRO A 555 3.60 27.53 2.28
C PRO A 555 4.39 28.52 3.16
N LYS A 556 4.55 29.77 2.70
CA LYS A 556 5.17 30.87 3.47
C LYS A 556 4.20 31.94 3.93
N GLY A 557 3.22 32.28 3.10
CA GLY A 557 2.32 33.41 3.32
C GLY A 557 2.89 34.74 2.80
N CYS A 558 2.05 35.53 2.12
CA CYS A 558 2.34 36.89 1.68
C CYS A 558 1.06 37.70 1.51
N HIS A 559 1.17 38.99 1.17
CA HIS A 559 0.02 39.86 0.96
C HIS A 559 -0.92 39.37 -0.17
N LYS A 560 -0.41 38.72 -1.23
CA LYS A 560 -1.22 38.21 -2.35
C LYS A 560 -2.11 37.01 -1.99
N CYS A 561 -1.74 36.26 -0.96
CA CYS A 561 -2.52 35.14 -0.42
C CYS A 561 -3.04 35.43 0.99
N HIS A 562 -3.07 36.71 1.40
CA HIS A 562 -3.57 37.14 2.71
C HIS A 562 -2.90 36.40 3.89
N GLY A 563 -1.62 36.08 3.76
CA GLY A 563 -0.85 35.35 4.78
C GLY A 563 -1.10 33.85 4.84
N LEU A 564 -1.98 33.28 4.02
CA LEU A 564 -2.37 31.87 4.08
C LEU A 564 -1.34 30.91 3.48
N GLY A 565 -0.51 31.38 2.55
CA GLY A 565 0.48 30.57 1.83
C GLY A 565 -0.09 29.74 0.68
N TYR A 566 -1.42 29.69 0.55
CA TYR A 566 -2.15 29.03 -0.53
C TYR A 566 -3.07 30.01 -1.25
N LYS A 567 -3.37 29.77 -2.52
CA LYS A 567 -4.37 30.52 -3.28
C LYS A 567 -4.98 29.65 -4.37
N GLY A 568 -6.28 29.35 -4.25
CA GLY A 568 -7.01 28.50 -5.19
C GLY A 568 -6.84 27.02 -4.91
N ARG A 569 -7.46 26.18 -5.75
CA ARG A 569 -7.54 24.72 -5.55
C ARG A 569 -7.23 23.96 -6.84
N VAL A 570 -6.77 22.72 -6.71
CA VAL A 570 -6.53 21.77 -7.81
C VAL A 570 -7.16 20.44 -7.46
N GLY A 571 -7.73 19.75 -8.45
CA GLY A 571 -8.24 18.40 -8.27
C GLY A 571 -7.11 17.37 -8.27
N ILE A 572 -7.30 16.33 -7.49
CA ILE A 572 -6.59 15.06 -7.66
C ILE A 572 -7.61 13.97 -8.00
N PHE A 573 -7.23 13.08 -8.90
CA PHE A 573 -8.13 12.14 -9.54
C PHE A 573 -7.54 10.73 -9.55
N GLU A 574 -8.40 9.76 -9.25
CA GLU A 574 -8.16 8.34 -9.42
C GLU A 574 -9.28 7.81 -10.30
N ILE A 575 -8.94 7.21 -11.44
CA ILE A 575 -9.92 6.81 -12.46
C ILE A 575 -9.74 5.34 -12.76
N LEU A 576 -10.79 4.57 -12.50
CA LEU A 576 -10.88 3.15 -12.78
C LEU A 576 -11.80 2.94 -13.98
N VAL A 577 -11.21 2.57 -15.13
CA VAL A 577 -11.96 2.13 -16.31
C VAL A 577 -12.21 0.63 -16.22
N ILE A 578 -13.39 0.17 -16.62
CA ILE A 578 -13.75 -1.25 -16.57
C ILE A 578 -13.13 -2.00 -17.76
N SER A 579 -11.95 -2.63 -17.57
CA SER A 579 -11.39 -3.60 -18.53
C SER A 579 -11.98 -5.00 -18.31
N GLU A 580 -11.72 -5.94 -19.24
CA GLU A 580 -12.17 -7.34 -19.07
C GLU A 580 -11.57 -7.99 -17.80
N GLU A 581 -10.32 -7.70 -17.44
CA GLU A 581 -9.74 -8.21 -16.18
C GLU A 581 -10.47 -7.63 -14.95
N ILE A 582 -10.76 -6.33 -14.95
CA ILE A 582 -11.51 -5.70 -13.86
C ILE A 582 -12.94 -6.24 -13.76
N LYS A 583 -13.56 -6.52 -14.90
CA LYS A 583 -14.88 -7.15 -14.97
C LYS A 583 -14.87 -8.55 -14.33
N ASP A 584 -13.89 -9.39 -14.65
CA ASP A 584 -13.76 -10.71 -14.05
C ASP A 584 -13.62 -10.63 -12.52
N GLU A 585 -12.83 -9.67 -12.02
CA GLU A 585 -12.66 -9.46 -10.58
C GLU A 585 -13.94 -8.93 -9.90
N ILE A 586 -14.69 -8.05 -10.55
CA ILE A 586 -16.00 -7.58 -10.07
C ILE A 586 -16.99 -8.75 -10.00
N GLU A 587 -17.06 -9.57 -11.06
CA GLU A 587 -17.98 -10.72 -11.12
C GLU A 587 -17.66 -11.79 -10.07
N ARG A 588 -16.38 -11.97 -9.72
CA ARG A 588 -15.92 -12.86 -8.64
C ARG A 588 -16.12 -12.29 -7.23
N MET A 589 -16.51 -11.02 -7.11
CA MET A 589 -16.59 -10.29 -5.85
C MET A 589 -15.26 -10.29 -5.09
N SER A 590 -14.16 -10.08 -5.83
CA SER A 590 -12.82 -10.02 -5.24
C SER A 590 -12.70 -8.86 -4.25
N PRO A 591 -11.82 -8.97 -3.23
CA PRO A 591 -11.55 -7.87 -2.30
C PRO A 591 -11.10 -6.59 -3.02
N GLU A 592 -11.44 -5.43 -2.44
CA GLU A 592 -11.12 -4.12 -3.05
C GLU A 592 -9.63 -3.95 -3.38
N ASP A 593 -8.74 -4.46 -2.53
CA ASP A 593 -7.29 -4.37 -2.73
C ASP A 593 -6.79 -5.21 -3.91
N GLU A 594 -7.46 -6.32 -4.24
CA GLU A 594 -7.14 -7.16 -5.40
C GLU A 594 -7.55 -6.44 -6.69
N ILE A 595 -8.78 -5.91 -6.74
CA ILE A 595 -9.28 -5.09 -7.85
C ILE A 595 -8.36 -3.88 -8.07
N ARG A 596 -7.94 -3.22 -6.99
CA ARG A 596 -7.03 -2.07 -7.05
C ARG A 596 -5.66 -2.46 -7.61
N SER A 597 -5.12 -3.61 -7.21
CA SER A 597 -3.81 -4.09 -7.70
C SER A 597 -3.84 -4.32 -9.22
N VAL A 598 -4.88 -4.98 -9.72
CA VAL A 598 -5.09 -5.18 -11.18
C VAL A 598 -5.26 -3.83 -11.89
N ALA A 599 -5.99 -2.89 -11.27
CA ALA A 599 -6.18 -1.55 -11.84
C ALA A 599 -4.86 -0.77 -11.94
N LEU A 600 -4.00 -0.83 -10.92
CA LEU A 600 -2.66 -0.22 -10.93
C LEU A 600 -1.80 -0.80 -12.05
N GLU A 601 -1.80 -2.13 -12.23
CA GLU A 601 -1.10 -2.79 -13.34
C GLU A 601 -1.62 -2.32 -14.72
N ASN A 602 -2.91 -2.01 -14.80
CA ASN A 602 -3.57 -1.46 -15.99
C ASN A 602 -3.32 0.03 -16.23
N GLY A 603 -2.51 0.69 -15.40
CA GLY A 603 -2.14 2.09 -15.59
C GLY A 603 -2.93 3.08 -14.74
N MET A 604 -3.80 2.61 -13.85
CA MET A 604 -4.46 3.50 -12.89
C MET A 604 -3.42 4.11 -11.96
N ILE A 605 -3.59 5.40 -11.65
CA ILE A 605 -2.87 6.07 -10.57
C ILE A 605 -3.84 6.38 -9.42
N THR A 606 -3.37 6.26 -8.19
CA THR A 606 -4.20 6.58 -7.01
C THR A 606 -4.27 8.09 -6.74
N LEU A 607 -5.23 8.49 -5.90
CA LEU A 607 -5.33 9.87 -5.40
C LEU A 607 -4.02 10.36 -4.75
N GLU A 608 -3.35 9.49 -3.98
CA GLU A 608 -2.07 9.77 -3.35
C GLU A 608 -0.97 9.99 -4.38
N GLN A 609 -0.86 9.11 -5.38
CA GLN A 609 0.17 9.20 -6.41
C GLN A 609 0.04 10.48 -7.24
N ASP A 610 -1.17 10.81 -7.69
CA ASP A 610 -1.47 12.06 -8.39
C ASP A 610 -1.15 13.29 -7.52
N GLY A 611 -1.50 13.24 -6.24
CA GLY A 611 -1.16 14.28 -5.27
C GLY A 611 0.34 14.45 -5.04
N ILE A 612 1.11 13.36 -4.99
CA ILE A 612 2.57 13.38 -4.84
C ILE A 612 3.21 14.03 -6.06
N LEU A 613 2.79 13.66 -7.27
CA LEU A 613 3.30 14.27 -8.52
C LEU A 613 3.12 15.80 -8.50
N LYS A 614 1.92 16.27 -8.13
CA LYS A 614 1.62 17.71 -7.98
C LYS A 614 2.39 18.38 -6.85
N SER A 615 2.75 17.64 -5.80
CA SER A 615 3.56 18.14 -4.69
C SER A 615 5.03 18.33 -5.11
N VAL A 616 5.57 17.39 -5.88
CA VAL A 616 6.95 17.42 -6.39
C VAL A 616 7.13 18.59 -7.38
N ILE A 617 6.16 18.82 -8.27
CA ILE A 617 6.17 19.95 -9.22
C ILE A 617 5.95 21.31 -8.52
N GLY A 618 5.44 21.30 -7.27
CA GLY A 618 5.22 22.50 -6.48
C GLY A 618 3.92 23.23 -6.79
N THR A 619 2.91 22.48 -7.23
CA THR A 619 1.51 22.95 -7.35
C THR A 619 0.85 22.99 -5.98
N THR A 620 1.11 22.00 -5.13
CA THR A 620 0.63 21.89 -3.74
C THR A 620 1.80 21.49 -2.83
N SER A 621 1.57 21.43 -1.52
CA SER A 621 2.54 20.89 -0.56
C SER A 621 2.20 19.46 -0.15
N ILE A 622 3.21 18.73 0.35
CA ILE A 622 3.03 17.36 0.84
C ILE A 622 2.15 17.32 2.10
N GLU A 623 2.22 18.35 2.94
CA GLU A 623 1.39 18.48 4.13
C GLU A 623 -0.09 18.64 3.77
N GLU A 624 -0.38 19.38 2.69
CA GLU A 624 -1.75 19.53 2.20
C GLU A 624 -2.31 18.22 1.62
N LEU A 625 -1.47 17.45 0.92
CA LEU A 625 -1.84 16.11 0.46
C LEU A 625 -2.18 15.19 1.65
N GLN A 626 -1.28 15.11 2.63
CA GLN A 626 -1.47 14.27 3.82
C GLN A 626 -2.70 14.66 4.63
N ARG A 627 -3.07 15.94 4.64
CA ARG A 627 -4.30 16.43 5.29
C ARG A 627 -5.57 15.91 4.62
N VAL A 628 -5.56 15.76 3.29
CA VAL A 628 -6.77 15.47 2.49
C VAL A 628 -6.94 13.97 2.21
N VAL A 629 -5.84 13.27 1.97
CA VAL A 629 -5.84 11.85 1.55
C VAL A 629 -5.30 10.94 2.65
N GLY A 630 -4.34 11.43 3.47
CA GLY A 630 -3.67 10.64 4.50
C GLY A 630 -2.20 10.35 4.15
N LYS A 631 -1.55 9.46 4.92
CA LYS A 631 -0.13 9.13 4.74
C LYS A 631 0.16 8.06 3.68
N GLY A 632 -0.86 7.46 3.07
CA GLY A 632 -0.70 6.47 2.00
C GLY A 632 -0.04 5.15 2.45
N GLU A 633 -0.21 4.75 3.71
CA GLU A 633 0.43 3.55 4.30
C GLU A 633 0.24 2.28 3.45
N TYR A 634 -0.95 2.10 2.86
CA TYR A 634 -1.23 0.99 1.95
C TYR A 634 -0.29 0.90 0.74
N LEU A 635 0.07 2.02 0.10
CA LEU A 635 0.98 2.00 -1.05
C LEU A 635 2.39 1.58 -0.62
N ILE A 636 2.78 1.91 0.61
CA ILE A 636 4.04 1.46 1.19
C ILE A 636 3.97 -0.05 1.42
N ASP A 637 2.89 -0.55 2.03
CA ASP A 637 2.68 -1.98 2.25
C ASP A 637 2.63 -2.76 0.93
N LEU A 638 1.98 -2.20 -0.11
CA LEU A 638 1.91 -2.79 -1.43
C LEU A 638 3.28 -2.78 -2.11
N TYR A 639 4.01 -1.67 -2.03
CA TYR A 639 5.39 -1.61 -2.51
C TYR A 639 6.24 -2.64 -1.79
N GLU A 640 6.13 -2.78 -0.47
CA GLU A 640 6.88 -3.77 0.30
C GLU A 640 6.47 -5.19 -0.06
N LYS A 641 5.18 -5.49 -0.26
CA LYS A 641 4.72 -6.79 -0.77
C LYS A 641 5.24 -7.08 -2.17
N ILE A 642 5.12 -6.14 -3.09
CA ILE A 642 5.56 -6.29 -4.49
C ILE A 642 7.09 -6.38 -4.54
N VAL A 643 7.81 -5.58 -3.76
CA VAL A 643 9.28 -5.62 -3.67
C VAL A 643 9.76 -6.90 -3.00
N VAL A 644 9.08 -7.38 -1.96
CA VAL A 644 9.34 -8.72 -1.38
C VAL A 644 9.04 -9.82 -2.40
N GLN A 645 8.02 -9.66 -3.24
CA GLN A 645 7.70 -10.60 -4.32
C GLN A 645 8.64 -10.47 -5.54
N SER A 646 9.19 -9.29 -5.83
CA SER A 646 9.94 -8.97 -7.06
C SER A 646 11.45 -8.87 -6.88
N LEU A 647 11.98 -8.50 -5.71
CA LEU A 647 13.42 -8.41 -5.46
C LEU A 647 14.06 -9.72 -5.03
N ALA A 648 13.36 -10.60 -4.32
CA ALA A 648 13.76 -11.98 -4.07
C ALA A 648 12.77 -12.54 -3.07
N ARG A 649 12.17 -13.69 -3.38
CA ARG A 649 11.83 -14.65 -2.33
C ARG A 649 13.12 -14.91 -1.57
N GLY A 650 13.36 -14.29 -0.42
CA GLY A 650 14.65 -14.43 0.25
C GLY A 650 14.69 -13.94 1.68
N ILE A 651 15.58 -14.53 2.45
CA ILE A 651 15.75 -14.34 3.89
C ILE A 651 16.97 -13.44 4.15
N PHE A 652 16.76 -12.31 4.81
CA PHE A 652 17.84 -11.42 5.22
C PHE A 652 18.47 -11.91 6.52
N VAL A 653 19.79 -12.08 6.50
CA VAL A 653 20.58 -12.46 7.67
C VAL A 653 21.39 -11.27 8.16
N LYS A 654 21.26 -10.97 9.46
CA LYS A 654 22.02 -9.93 10.16
C LYS A 654 23.38 -10.46 10.62
N ASP A 655 24.37 -9.58 10.71
CA ASP A 655 25.72 -9.90 11.21
C ASP A 655 25.73 -10.57 12.60
N GLU A 656 24.76 -10.27 13.47
CA GLU A 656 24.60 -10.90 14.79
C GLU A 656 24.38 -12.42 14.69
N VAL A 657 23.60 -12.87 13.70
CA VAL A 657 23.31 -14.30 13.46
C VAL A 657 24.57 -14.99 12.95
N LEU A 658 25.30 -14.34 12.04
CA LEU A 658 26.57 -14.84 11.51
C LEU A 658 27.59 -15.05 12.64
N GLN A 659 27.75 -14.07 13.54
CA GLN A 659 28.68 -14.14 14.67
C GLN A 659 28.27 -15.18 15.73
N ALA A 660 26.97 -15.36 15.96
CA ALA A 660 26.48 -16.32 16.93
C ALA A 660 26.77 -17.76 16.49
N VAL A 661 26.64 -18.05 15.19
CA VAL A 661 26.88 -19.38 14.62
C VAL A 661 28.36 -19.67 14.40
N ASP A 662 29.14 -18.68 13.94
CA ASP A 662 30.60 -18.85 13.72
C ASP A 662 31.34 -19.33 14.98
N LYS A 663 30.93 -18.86 16.17
CA LYS A 663 31.50 -19.27 17.46
C LYS A 663 31.35 -20.77 17.78
N ILE A 664 30.38 -21.44 17.17
CA ILE A 664 30.02 -22.84 17.48
C ILE A 664 30.17 -23.76 16.26
N ARG A 665 30.81 -23.28 15.18
CA ARG A 665 30.85 -23.97 13.88
C ARG A 665 31.42 -25.39 13.89
N ASP A 666 32.27 -25.69 14.88
CA ASP A 666 32.96 -26.99 15.01
C ASP A 666 32.32 -27.92 16.07
N ASP A 667 31.19 -27.54 16.69
CA ASP A 667 30.54 -28.27 17.80
C ASP A 667 29.05 -28.54 17.53
N TYR A 668 28.72 -29.79 17.16
CA TYR A 668 27.35 -30.22 16.86
C TYR A 668 26.42 -30.24 18.09
N GLU A 669 26.93 -30.50 19.29
CA GLU A 669 26.09 -30.46 20.50
C GLU A 669 25.69 -29.01 20.83
N ALA A 670 26.59 -28.05 20.57
CA ALA A 670 26.31 -26.63 20.71
C ALA A 670 25.25 -26.12 19.71
N PHE A 671 25.22 -26.65 18.48
CA PHE A 671 24.17 -26.36 17.50
C PHE A 671 22.79 -26.78 18.01
N GLU A 672 22.66 -28.00 18.55
CA GLU A 672 21.39 -28.50 19.08
C GLU A 672 20.92 -27.66 20.29
N GLU A 673 21.81 -27.29 21.19
CA GLU A 673 21.46 -26.44 22.34
C GLU A 673 21.01 -25.04 21.92
N LEU A 674 21.67 -24.44 20.92
CA LEU A 674 21.27 -23.15 20.37
C LEU A 674 19.88 -23.23 19.71
N TYR A 675 19.66 -24.24 18.85
CA TYR A 675 18.40 -24.41 18.13
C TYR A 675 17.20 -24.61 19.07
N ARG A 676 17.38 -25.30 20.20
CA ARG A 676 16.32 -25.47 21.21
C ARG A 676 15.93 -24.19 21.95
N LYS A 677 16.84 -23.22 22.06
CA LYS A 677 16.59 -21.95 22.78
C LYS A 677 15.95 -20.88 21.88
N LEU A 678 15.99 -21.06 20.57
CA LEU A 678 15.53 -20.06 19.61
C LEU A 678 14.01 -20.13 19.38
N PRO A 679 13.35 -18.98 19.15
CA PRO A 679 11.96 -18.96 18.69
C PRO A 679 11.83 -19.68 17.32
N PRO A 680 10.76 -20.46 17.08
CA PRO A 680 10.60 -21.23 15.84
C PRO A 680 10.64 -20.41 14.54
N LYS A 681 10.23 -19.13 14.59
CA LYS A 681 10.30 -18.20 13.45
C LYS A 681 11.73 -17.78 13.07
N GLU A 682 12.63 -17.73 14.05
CA GLU A 682 14.03 -17.34 13.83
C GLU A 682 14.91 -18.56 13.51
N LEU A 683 14.48 -19.75 13.92
CA LEU A 683 15.21 -21.00 13.79
C LEU A 683 15.72 -21.28 12.36
N ILE A 684 14.94 -20.97 11.33
CA ILE A 684 15.33 -21.21 9.93
C ILE A 684 16.59 -20.43 9.53
N LYS A 685 16.77 -19.20 10.03
CA LYS A 685 17.97 -18.39 9.73
C LYS A 685 19.23 -19.07 10.27
N TYR A 686 19.17 -19.55 11.50
CA TYR A 686 20.30 -20.21 12.16
C TYR A 686 20.61 -21.57 11.53
N ILE A 687 19.60 -22.34 11.12
CA ILE A 687 19.79 -23.59 10.38
C ILE A 687 20.52 -23.34 9.05
N LEU A 688 20.13 -22.31 8.31
CA LEU A 688 20.74 -21.99 7.01
C LEU A 688 22.19 -21.52 7.18
N ILE A 689 22.47 -20.65 8.16
CA ILE A 689 23.83 -20.17 8.44
C ILE A 689 24.72 -21.30 8.98
N GLY A 690 24.20 -22.18 9.84
CA GLY A 690 24.94 -23.35 10.32
C GLY A 690 25.33 -24.29 9.17
N ALA A 691 24.45 -24.47 8.19
CA ALA A 691 24.73 -25.26 7.01
C ALA A 691 25.83 -24.62 6.12
N ILE A 692 25.84 -23.29 5.99
CA ILE A 692 26.87 -22.56 5.23
C ILE A 692 28.25 -22.72 5.86
N TYR A 693 28.39 -22.46 7.16
CA TYR A 693 29.69 -22.57 7.85
C TYR A 693 30.25 -23.99 7.92
N THR A 694 29.39 -25.01 7.86
CA THR A 694 29.79 -26.43 7.87
C THR A 694 30.06 -26.99 6.46
N GLY A 695 29.96 -26.17 5.40
CA GLY A 695 30.16 -26.63 4.02
C GLY A 695 29.09 -27.63 3.54
N THR A 696 27.86 -27.51 4.07
CA THR A 696 26.76 -28.43 3.79
C THR A 696 26.18 -28.22 2.38
N GLY A 697 26.04 -29.29 1.60
CA GLY A 697 25.40 -29.23 0.28
C GLY A 697 23.87 -29.36 0.29
N ASP A 698 23.35 -30.22 1.17
CA ASP A 698 21.91 -30.46 1.33
C ASP A 698 21.52 -30.45 2.82
N ILE A 699 20.44 -29.76 3.17
CA ILE A 699 19.82 -29.74 4.50
C ILE A 699 18.54 -30.59 4.43
N HIS A 700 18.38 -31.51 5.36
CA HIS A 700 17.22 -32.38 5.48
C HIS A 700 16.47 -32.09 6.78
N ILE A 701 15.17 -31.83 6.70
CA ILE A 701 14.28 -31.68 7.85
C ILE A 701 13.22 -32.78 7.79
N GLU A 702 13.29 -33.70 8.74
CA GLU A 702 12.52 -34.95 8.73
C GLU A 702 11.64 -35.03 9.99
N PRO A 703 10.29 -34.96 9.88
CA PRO A 703 9.41 -35.13 11.03
C PRO A 703 9.32 -36.60 11.46
N GLY A 704 9.27 -36.83 12.78
CA GLY A 704 9.03 -38.13 13.40
C GLY A 704 7.80 -38.12 14.32
N MET A 705 7.60 -39.19 15.10
CA MET A 705 6.41 -39.32 15.97
C MET A 705 6.31 -38.28 17.10
N LYS A 706 7.44 -37.89 17.70
CA LYS A 706 7.48 -36.99 18.86
C LYS A 706 8.40 -35.78 18.66
N GLN A 707 9.35 -35.91 17.73
CA GLN A 707 10.42 -34.96 17.46
C GLN A 707 10.68 -34.93 15.96
N PHE A 708 11.22 -33.82 15.44
CA PHE A 708 11.74 -33.75 14.08
C PHE A 708 13.26 -33.58 14.10
N LYS A 709 13.92 -34.10 13.07
CA LYS A 709 15.37 -34.07 12.92
C LYS A 709 15.79 -33.02 11.90
N ILE A 710 16.88 -32.33 12.20
CA ILE A 710 17.63 -31.53 11.23
C ILE A 710 18.94 -32.26 10.93
N ARG A 711 19.23 -32.50 9.66
CA ARG A 711 20.39 -33.26 9.22
C ARG A 711 21.11 -32.51 8.10
N TYR A 712 22.43 -32.47 8.13
CA TYR A 712 23.25 -31.82 7.10
C TYR A 712 24.00 -32.86 6.28
N ARG A 713 24.05 -32.66 4.97
CA ARG A 713 24.90 -33.43 4.06
C ARG A 713 26.23 -32.71 3.85
N ILE A 714 27.25 -33.13 4.58
CA ILE A 714 28.60 -32.57 4.53
C ILE A 714 29.50 -33.58 3.81
N ASP A 715 30.22 -33.15 2.76
CA ASP A 715 31.09 -33.99 1.92
C ASP A 715 30.44 -35.29 1.38
N GLY A 716 29.11 -35.28 1.20
CA GLY A 716 28.33 -36.39 0.66
C GLY A 716 27.77 -37.37 1.71
N ALA A 717 28.22 -37.30 2.97
CA ALA A 717 27.67 -38.06 4.09
C ALA A 717 26.61 -37.24 4.84
N LEU A 718 25.64 -37.91 5.48
CA LEU A 718 24.49 -37.26 6.12
C LEU A 718 24.59 -37.35 7.64
N HIS A 719 24.64 -36.22 8.32
CA HIS A 719 24.90 -36.07 9.75
C HIS A 719 23.68 -35.53 10.49
N ASP A 720 23.34 -36.10 11.65
CA ASP A 720 22.26 -35.61 12.51
C ASP A 720 22.78 -34.42 13.32
N ILE A 721 22.17 -33.24 13.12
CA ILE A 721 22.65 -31.96 13.72
C ILE A 721 21.82 -31.58 14.95
N ALA A 722 20.50 -31.80 14.91
CA ALA A 722 19.64 -31.49 16.05
C ALA A 722 18.35 -32.33 16.07
N LEU A 723 17.87 -32.66 17.27
CA LEU A 723 16.51 -33.16 17.51
C LEU A 723 15.67 -32.11 18.25
N LEU A 724 14.56 -31.71 17.62
CA LEU A 724 13.67 -30.66 18.11
C LEU A 724 12.24 -31.15 18.32
N ALA A 725 11.46 -30.43 19.14
CA ALA A 725 10.09 -30.82 19.50
C ALA A 725 9.11 -30.62 18.33
N MET A 726 8.17 -31.57 18.14
CA MET A 726 7.20 -31.48 17.02
C MET A 726 6.28 -30.26 17.05
N ASN A 727 6.12 -29.59 18.19
CA ASN A 727 5.31 -28.37 18.30
C ASN A 727 5.84 -27.23 17.42
N ASP A 728 7.16 -27.18 17.21
CA ASP A 728 7.80 -26.12 16.44
C ASP A 728 7.79 -26.40 14.93
N TYR A 729 7.56 -27.67 14.54
CA TYR A 729 7.68 -28.17 13.18
C TYR A 729 6.75 -27.45 12.20
N LEU A 730 5.47 -27.24 12.56
CA LEU A 730 4.50 -26.56 11.69
C LEU A 730 4.88 -25.10 11.41
N THR A 731 5.47 -24.42 12.40
CA THR A 731 5.91 -23.03 12.23
C THR A 731 7.08 -22.97 11.27
N VAL A 732 8.07 -23.86 11.42
CA VAL A 732 9.22 -23.97 10.51
C VAL A 732 8.77 -24.31 9.09
N LEU A 733 7.85 -25.28 8.93
CA LEU A 733 7.29 -25.68 7.65
C LEU A 733 6.57 -24.52 6.95
N ASN A 734 5.73 -23.78 7.68
CA ASN A 734 5.01 -22.64 7.12
C ASN A 734 5.95 -21.50 6.74
N GLU A 735 7.00 -21.25 7.53
CA GLU A 735 8.01 -20.25 7.20
C GLU A 735 8.74 -20.60 5.91
N ILE A 736 9.11 -21.87 5.72
CA ILE A 736 9.73 -22.35 4.48
C ILE A 736 8.75 -22.24 3.29
N LYS A 737 7.48 -22.62 3.46
CA LYS A 737 6.44 -22.45 2.41
C LYS A 737 6.23 -20.98 2.05
N ASN A 738 6.25 -20.07 3.03
CA ASN A 738 6.18 -18.63 2.82
C ASN A 738 7.38 -18.11 2.03
N LEU A 739 8.60 -18.53 2.39
CA LEU A 739 9.82 -18.19 1.66
C LEU A 739 9.76 -18.69 0.22
N MET A 740 9.17 -19.87 -0.02
CA MET A 740 8.95 -20.41 -1.37
C MET A 740 7.78 -19.75 -2.11
N GLY A 741 7.01 -18.86 -1.49
CA GLY A 741 5.82 -18.23 -2.08
C GLY A 741 4.66 -19.19 -2.36
N VAL A 742 4.56 -20.28 -1.59
CA VAL A 742 3.49 -21.29 -1.69
C VAL A 742 2.40 -20.96 -0.67
N LYS A 743 1.13 -20.99 -1.09
CA LYS A 743 -0.02 -20.71 -0.20
C LYS A 743 -0.03 -21.66 1.00
N THR A 744 0.07 -21.12 2.21
CA THR A 744 0.00 -21.89 3.46
C THR A 744 -1.39 -22.51 3.64
N GLY A 745 -1.45 -23.83 3.88
CA GLY A 745 -2.70 -24.55 4.19
C GLY A 745 -3.15 -25.59 3.14
N LYS A 746 -2.53 -25.64 1.96
CA LYS A 746 -2.76 -26.70 0.96
C LYS A 746 -1.72 -27.82 1.12
N ARG A 747 -2.20 -29.06 1.22
CA ARG A 747 -1.37 -30.27 1.08
C ARG A 747 -1.48 -30.73 -0.37
N GLU A 748 -0.49 -30.39 -1.17
CA GLU A 748 -0.32 -30.87 -2.55
C GLU A 748 0.87 -31.86 -2.57
N GLY A 749 0.94 -32.72 -3.57
CA GLY A 749 1.85 -33.88 -3.61
C GLY A 749 3.33 -33.55 -3.39
N VAL A 750 4.04 -33.19 -4.48
CA VAL A 750 5.43 -32.72 -4.43
C VAL A 750 5.40 -31.20 -4.62
N ILE A 751 6.07 -30.45 -3.75
CA ILE A 751 6.13 -28.99 -3.82
C ILE A 751 7.60 -28.59 -3.94
N ASP A 752 7.97 -28.05 -5.09
CA ASP A 752 9.29 -27.47 -5.32
C ASP A 752 9.23 -25.94 -5.29
N GLY A 753 10.32 -25.31 -4.86
CA GLY A 753 10.39 -23.86 -4.77
C GLY A 753 11.82 -23.38 -4.55
N ARG A 754 11.97 -22.05 -4.56
CA ARG A 754 13.26 -21.39 -4.43
C ARG A 754 13.14 -20.14 -3.58
N PHE A 755 14.19 -19.85 -2.82
CA PHE A 755 14.38 -18.57 -2.15
C PHE A 755 15.88 -18.26 -2.02
N LYS A 756 16.25 -17.01 -1.75
CA LYS A 756 17.63 -16.53 -1.58
C LYS A 756 17.96 -16.29 -0.11
N ILE A 757 19.20 -16.48 0.29
CA ILE A 757 19.76 -15.95 1.53
C ILE A 757 20.51 -14.68 1.17
N MET A 758 20.19 -13.56 1.80
CA MET A 758 20.80 -12.26 1.54
C MET A 758 21.53 -11.75 2.78
N TYR A 759 22.73 -11.22 2.59
CA TYR A 759 23.56 -10.71 3.68
C TYR A 759 23.46 -9.19 3.80
N THR A 760 23.56 -8.68 5.03
CA THR A 760 23.57 -7.24 5.30
C THR A 760 24.93 -6.60 5.03
N ASN A 761 26.02 -7.37 5.15
CA ASN A 761 27.38 -7.05 4.71
C ASN A 761 27.94 -8.27 3.97
N LYS A 762 28.82 -8.09 2.97
CA LYS A 762 29.48 -9.21 2.28
C LYS A 762 30.06 -10.18 3.31
N ASP A 763 29.70 -11.45 3.19
CA ASP A 763 30.30 -12.48 4.04
C ASP A 763 31.83 -12.44 3.86
N LYS A 764 32.55 -12.41 4.99
CA LYS A 764 34.00 -12.23 5.01
C LYS A 764 34.75 -13.49 4.57
N GLU A 765 34.12 -14.67 4.65
CA GLU A 765 34.73 -15.94 4.23
C GLU A 765 34.36 -16.34 2.79
N SER A 766 33.10 -16.17 2.35
CA SER A 766 32.68 -16.53 0.98
C SER A 766 32.74 -15.37 -0.05
N GLY A 767 32.67 -14.11 0.40
CA GLY A 767 32.62 -12.95 -0.48
C GLY A 767 31.28 -12.76 -1.25
N GLU A 768 30.27 -13.58 -0.97
CA GLU A 768 28.97 -13.56 -1.66
C GLU A 768 27.99 -12.52 -1.10
N GLU A 769 27.18 -11.90 -1.97
CA GLU A 769 26.08 -10.99 -1.59
C GLU A 769 24.77 -11.75 -1.34
N SER A 770 24.60 -12.93 -1.94
CA SER A 770 23.45 -13.81 -1.72
C SER A 770 23.72 -15.27 -2.13
N ILE A 771 23.09 -16.23 -1.44
CA ILE A 771 23.09 -17.67 -1.78
C ILE A 771 21.70 -18.08 -2.27
N ASP A 772 21.57 -18.81 -3.36
CA ASP A 772 20.29 -19.38 -3.79
C ASP A 772 20.00 -20.69 -3.05
N VAL A 773 18.74 -20.90 -2.65
CA VAL A 773 18.27 -22.10 -1.97
C VAL A 773 17.16 -22.74 -2.77
N ARG A 774 17.36 -23.99 -3.19
CA ARG A 774 16.30 -24.82 -3.77
C ARG A 774 15.66 -25.65 -2.68
N VAL A 775 14.34 -25.67 -2.63
CA VAL A 775 13.57 -26.45 -1.66
C VAL A 775 12.70 -27.46 -2.38
N SER A 776 12.67 -28.67 -1.86
CA SER A 776 11.72 -29.71 -2.25
C SER A 776 11.00 -30.22 -1.01
N ILE A 777 9.67 -30.29 -1.08
CA ILE A 777 8.82 -30.78 0.00
C ILE A 777 8.01 -31.96 -0.55
N ILE A 778 8.08 -33.10 0.14
CA ILE A 778 7.33 -34.30 -0.21
C ILE A 778 6.48 -34.78 0.96
N LEU A 779 5.38 -35.49 0.68
CA LEU A 779 4.53 -36.07 1.73
C LEU A 779 5.21 -37.27 2.39
N GLY A 780 5.48 -37.18 3.70
CA GLY A 780 6.02 -38.26 4.52
C GLY A 780 4.98 -38.82 5.51
N GLY A 781 5.26 -40.02 6.06
CA GLY A 781 4.34 -40.74 6.95
C GLY A 781 4.06 -40.06 8.30
N PHE A 782 4.92 -39.14 8.74
CA PHE A 782 4.77 -38.37 9.98
C PHE A 782 4.61 -36.86 9.75
N GLY A 783 4.47 -36.42 8.50
CA GLY A 783 4.45 -35.03 8.07
C GLY A 783 5.23 -34.82 6.78
N ASP A 784 5.16 -33.61 6.22
CA ASP A 784 5.93 -33.21 5.05
C ASP A 784 7.44 -33.38 5.32
N VAL A 785 8.23 -33.87 4.38
CA VAL A 785 9.70 -33.94 4.49
C VAL A 785 10.30 -32.84 3.64
N ILE A 786 11.23 -32.07 4.19
CA ILE A 786 11.83 -30.92 3.51
C ILE A 786 13.29 -31.23 3.20
N VAL A 787 13.69 -30.99 1.94
CA VAL A 787 15.09 -31.01 1.52
C VAL A 787 15.42 -29.65 0.92
N MET A 788 16.45 -29.00 1.44
CA MET A 788 16.95 -27.72 0.93
C MET A 788 18.37 -27.88 0.40
N ARG A 789 18.63 -27.47 -0.83
CA ARG A 789 19.96 -27.46 -1.44
C ARG A 789 20.48 -26.03 -1.49
N LEU A 790 21.67 -25.81 -0.93
CA LEU A 790 22.37 -24.54 -1.01
C LEU A 790 23.13 -24.46 -2.34
N LEU A 791 22.91 -23.39 -3.08
CA LEU A 791 23.55 -23.09 -4.37
C LEU A 791 24.43 -21.86 -4.16
N SER A 792 25.71 -22.08 -3.88
CA SER A 792 26.69 -20.98 -3.78
C SER A 792 26.92 -20.36 -5.16
N GLN A 793 26.78 -19.04 -5.26
CA GLN A 793 26.92 -18.32 -6.53
C GLN A 793 28.39 -18.03 -6.89
N SER A 794 29.34 -18.29 -5.98
CA SER A 794 30.77 -18.03 -6.19
C SER A 794 31.62 -19.28 -6.42
N VAL A 795 31.10 -20.33 -7.05
CA VAL A 795 32.01 -21.16 -7.84
C VAL A 795 32.27 -20.38 -9.12
N GLN A 796 33.35 -19.57 -9.16
CA GLN A 796 33.97 -19.19 -10.43
C GLN A 796 33.98 -20.46 -11.28
N VAL A 797 33.29 -20.44 -12.42
CA VAL A 797 33.30 -21.57 -13.36
C VAL A 797 34.76 -22.00 -13.50
N ALA A 798 35.05 -23.21 -13.01
CA ALA A 798 36.41 -23.67 -12.87
C ALA A 798 37.09 -23.52 -14.24
N SER A 799 38.31 -22.98 -14.26
CA SER A 799 39.07 -23.04 -15.50
C SER A 799 39.24 -24.52 -15.87
N LEU A 800 39.31 -24.81 -17.16
CA LEU A 800 39.33 -26.19 -17.65
C LEU A 800 40.49 -27.00 -17.02
N GLU A 801 41.58 -26.32 -16.68
CA GLU A 801 42.76 -26.84 -15.97
C GLU A 801 42.48 -27.22 -14.50
N LYS A 802 41.52 -26.56 -13.84
CA LYS A 802 41.13 -26.82 -12.44
C LYS A 802 40.19 -28.02 -12.29
N LEU A 803 39.65 -28.56 -13.39
CA LEU A 803 38.86 -29.81 -13.35
C LEU A 803 39.72 -31.03 -13.00
N ASN A 804 41.05 -30.89 -13.00
CA ASN A 804 42.00 -31.96 -12.73
C ASN A 804 41.79 -33.18 -13.64
N ILE A 805 41.22 -33.02 -14.84
CA ILE A 805 41.18 -34.05 -15.89
C ILE A 805 42.61 -34.34 -16.32
N ASN A 806 42.95 -35.62 -16.53
CA ASN A 806 44.28 -36.01 -17.00
C ASN A 806 44.61 -35.28 -18.31
N GLU A 807 45.81 -34.71 -18.41
CA GLU A 807 46.28 -33.92 -19.56
C GLU A 807 46.06 -34.64 -20.91
N TYR A 808 46.25 -35.96 -20.98
CA TYR A 808 46.00 -36.75 -22.18
C TYR A 808 44.53 -36.69 -22.63
N ASN A 809 43.59 -36.88 -21.71
CA ASN A 809 42.15 -36.79 -21.99
C ASN A 809 41.73 -35.33 -22.23
N LEU A 810 42.34 -34.38 -21.52
CA LEU A 810 42.06 -32.96 -21.67
C LEU A 810 42.41 -32.46 -23.08
N GLU A 811 43.56 -32.86 -23.63
CA GLU A 811 43.98 -32.49 -24.99
C GLU A 811 43.05 -33.07 -26.06
N LYS A 812 42.52 -34.29 -25.85
CA LYS A 812 41.49 -34.87 -26.72
C LYS A 812 40.20 -34.04 -26.69
N ILE A 813 39.76 -33.64 -25.51
CA ILE A 813 38.56 -32.80 -25.35
C ILE A 813 38.78 -31.44 -26.03
N LYS A 814 39.90 -30.76 -25.75
CA LYS A 814 40.26 -29.46 -26.35
C LYS A 814 40.25 -29.52 -27.89
N ARG A 815 40.82 -30.59 -28.46
CA ARG A 815 40.83 -30.80 -29.93
C ARG A 815 39.45 -30.98 -30.52
N ASN A 816 38.57 -31.73 -29.86
CA ASN A 816 37.22 -32.00 -30.36
C ASN A 816 36.28 -30.79 -30.18
N VAL A 817 36.49 -30.02 -29.13
CA VAL A 817 35.74 -28.79 -28.83
C VAL A 817 36.14 -27.64 -29.77
N ALA A 818 37.36 -27.64 -30.30
CA ALA A 818 37.82 -26.67 -31.30
C ALA A 818 37.18 -26.88 -32.70
N ARG A 819 36.42 -27.96 -32.91
CA ARG A 819 35.71 -28.19 -34.18
C ARG A 819 34.49 -27.26 -34.26
N PRO A 820 34.19 -26.70 -35.44
CA PRO A 820 33.13 -25.70 -35.59
C PRO A 820 31.72 -26.26 -35.35
N ASN A 821 31.54 -27.57 -35.52
CA ASN A 821 30.25 -28.22 -35.38
C ASN A 821 30.36 -29.67 -34.87
N GLY A 822 29.23 -30.21 -34.44
CA GLY A 822 29.10 -31.56 -33.88
C GLY A 822 28.72 -31.54 -32.39
N ILE A 823 28.58 -32.71 -31.79
CA ILE A 823 28.18 -32.86 -30.39
C ILE A 823 29.36 -33.29 -29.53
N ILE A 824 29.56 -32.61 -28.40
CA ILE A 824 30.39 -33.05 -27.28
C ILE A 824 29.43 -33.46 -26.17
N MET A 825 29.47 -34.74 -25.81
CA MET A 825 28.51 -35.30 -24.86
C MET A 825 29.20 -35.82 -23.61
N ASP A 826 28.90 -35.21 -22.47
CA ASP A 826 29.39 -35.66 -21.17
C ASP A 826 28.40 -36.59 -20.49
N THR A 827 28.88 -37.73 -20.00
CA THR A 827 28.06 -38.80 -19.48
C THR A 827 28.50 -39.27 -18.11
N GLY A 828 27.53 -39.72 -17.33
CA GLY A 828 27.75 -40.14 -15.95
C GLY A 828 26.48 -40.08 -15.10
N PRO A 829 26.48 -40.71 -13.92
CA PRO A 829 25.36 -40.64 -12.97
C PRO A 829 25.18 -39.21 -12.41
N THR A 830 24.11 -38.98 -11.65
CA THR A 830 23.89 -37.70 -10.97
C THR A 830 25.04 -37.42 -9.99
N GLY A 831 25.53 -36.18 -9.94
CA GLY A 831 26.64 -35.79 -9.07
C GLY A 831 28.03 -36.21 -9.53
N SER A 832 28.20 -36.63 -10.79
CA SER A 832 29.50 -37.01 -11.36
C SER A 832 30.34 -35.84 -11.90
N GLY A 833 29.87 -34.59 -11.76
CA GLY A 833 30.58 -33.39 -12.22
C GLY A 833 30.24 -32.90 -13.64
N LYS A 834 29.23 -33.47 -14.32
CA LYS A 834 28.90 -33.16 -15.72
C LYS A 834 28.67 -31.69 -15.99
N THR A 835 27.80 -31.07 -15.22
CA THR A 835 27.49 -29.66 -15.43
C THR A 835 28.72 -28.80 -15.22
N THR A 836 29.54 -29.09 -14.20
CA THR A 836 30.81 -28.40 -13.97
C THR A 836 31.76 -28.51 -15.17
N THR A 837 31.87 -29.69 -15.80
CA THR A 837 32.67 -29.89 -17.02
C THR A 837 32.13 -29.07 -18.19
N LEU A 838 30.81 -29.10 -18.44
CA LEU A 838 30.19 -28.33 -19.53
C LEU A 838 30.38 -26.82 -19.38
N TYR A 839 30.16 -26.29 -18.18
CA TYR A 839 30.37 -24.88 -17.89
C TYR A 839 31.83 -24.46 -18.07
N SER A 840 32.77 -25.30 -17.65
CA SER A 840 34.20 -25.06 -17.85
C SER A 840 34.57 -25.06 -19.34
N LEU A 841 33.95 -25.92 -20.15
CA LEU A 841 34.10 -25.94 -21.61
C LEU A 841 33.49 -24.69 -22.27
N LEU A 842 32.30 -24.26 -21.84
CA LEU A 842 31.70 -23.00 -22.29
C LEU A 842 32.61 -21.80 -21.98
N ASN A 843 33.19 -21.77 -20.79
CA ASN A 843 34.09 -20.69 -20.38
C ASN A 843 35.40 -20.72 -21.20
N TYR A 844 35.92 -21.91 -21.53
CA TYR A 844 37.07 -22.07 -22.42
C TYR A 844 36.79 -21.61 -23.86
N LEU A 845 35.58 -21.84 -24.36
CA LEU A 845 35.13 -21.45 -25.70
C LEU A 845 34.69 -19.99 -25.82
N LYS A 846 34.55 -19.29 -24.69
CA LYS A 846 34.02 -17.92 -24.64
C LYS A 846 34.94 -16.96 -25.39
N ASP A 847 34.48 -16.50 -26.54
CA ASP A 847 35.09 -15.43 -27.34
C ASP A 847 34.00 -14.39 -27.66
N PRO A 848 34.25 -13.08 -27.49
CA PRO A 848 33.29 -12.02 -27.83
C PRO A 848 32.77 -12.05 -29.28
N LYS A 849 33.46 -12.76 -30.20
CA LYS A 849 33.05 -12.95 -31.59
C LYS A 849 32.07 -14.10 -31.80
N LEU A 850 31.91 -14.97 -30.81
CA LEU A 850 31.04 -16.14 -30.86
C LEU A 850 29.79 -15.88 -30.02
N LYS A 851 28.63 -16.32 -30.52
CA LYS A 851 27.35 -16.25 -29.81
C LYS A 851 27.06 -17.59 -29.15
N LEU A 852 27.21 -17.63 -27.82
CA LEU A 852 26.93 -18.81 -27.01
C LEU A 852 25.53 -18.73 -26.40
N ILE A 853 24.74 -19.79 -26.55
CA ILE A 853 23.39 -19.89 -25.99
C ILE A 853 23.25 -21.18 -25.19
N THR A 854 22.69 -21.12 -23.97
CA THR A 854 22.40 -22.32 -23.16
C THR A 854 20.89 -22.53 -23.00
N ILE A 855 20.46 -23.79 -23.00
CA ILE A 855 19.09 -24.22 -22.73
C ILE A 855 19.15 -25.16 -21.53
N GLU A 856 18.56 -24.78 -20.40
CA GLU A 856 18.75 -25.47 -19.13
C GLU A 856 17.44 -25.66 -18.38
N ASP A 857 17.39 -26.65 -17.49
CA ASP A 857 16.24 -26.94 -16.64
C ASP A 857 16.71 -27.28 -15.22
N PRO A 858 16.89 -26.27 -14.34
CA PRO A 858 17.02 -24.84 -14.57
C PRO A 858 18.49 -24.38 -14.74
N ILE A 859 18.75 -23.10 -15.01
CA ILE A 859 20.12 -22.56 -15.12
C ILE A 859 20.91 -22.82 -13.82
N GLU A 860 22.08 -23.47 -13.93
CA GLU A 860 22.90 -23.86 -12.77
C GLU A 860 23.89 -22.77 -12.32
N TYR A 861 24.60 -22.11 -13.26
CA TYR A 861 25.50 -20.99 -12.97
C TYR A 861 25.21 -19.82 -13.92
N GLN A 862 25.34 -18.58 -13.45
CA GLN A 862 25.26 -17.43 -14.34
C GLN A 862 26.62 -17.14 -14.98
N MET A 863 26.64 -17.05 -16.31
CA MET A 863 27.83 -16.78 -17.10
C MET A 863 27.70 -15.45 -17.85
N GLU A 864 28.57 -14.50 -17.52
CA GLU A 864 28.67 -13.26 -18.29
C GLU A 864 29.03 -13.56 -19.75
N GLY A 865 28.41 -12.86 -20.71
CA GLY A 865 28.70 -13.04 -22.14
C GLY A 865 28.10 -14.30 -22.78
N VAL A 866 27.26 -15.04 -22.05
CA VAL A 866 26.50 -16.19 -22.58
C VAL A 866 25.01 -15.91 -22.43
N LEU A 867 24.22 -16.13 -23.49
CA LEU A 867 22.77 -15.98 -23.41
C LEU A 867 22.15 -17.26 -22.86
N GLN A 868 21.78 -17.26 -21.58
CA GLN A 868 21.23 -18.45 -20.92
C GLN A 868 19.70 -18.38 -20.87
N THR A 869 19.03 -19.46 -21.28
CA THR A 869 17.58 -19.60 -21.19
C THR A 869 17.19 -20.85 -20.42
N GLN A 870 16.03 -20.77 -19.76
CA GLN A 870 15.49 -21.84 -18.94
C GLN A 870 14.21 -22.40 -19.55
N VAL A 871 14.10 -23.73 -19.55
CA VAL A 871 12.89 -24.46 -19.95
C VAL A 871 11.74 -24.12 -19.01
N LYS A 872 10.55 -23.92 -19.58
CA LYS A 872 9.30 -23.69 -18.86
C LYS A 872 8.18 -24.52 -19.50
N GLU A 873 7.96 -25.72 -18.97
CA GLU A 873 6.96 -26.64 -19.51
C GLU A 873 5.53 -26.07 -19.43
N GLU A 874 5.21 -25.32 -18.37
CA GLU A 874 3.89 -24.68 -18.18
C GLU A 874 3.58 -23.61 -19.24
N GLU A 875 4.60 -23.03 -19.87
CA GLU A 875 4.51 -22.01 -20.92
C GLU A 875 4.78 -22.58 -22.33
N ASP A 876 4.78 -23.92 -22.50
CA ASP A 876 5.11 -24.64 -23.75
C ASP A 876 6.55 -24.35 -24.30
N TYR A 877 7.45 -23.89 -23.43
CA TYR A 877 8.85 -23.62 -23.75
C TYR A 877 9.76 -24.79 -23.34
N THR A 878 9.64 -25.91 -24.06
CA THR A 878 10.42 -27.15 -23.83
C THR A 878 11.82 -27.09 -24.46
N PHE A 879 12.71 -28.06 -24.14
CA PHE A 879 14.03 -28.19 -24.80
C PHE A 879 13.91 -28.21 -26.33
N THR A 880 12.96 -28.99 -26.88
CA THR A 880 12.73 -29.09 -28.32
C THR A 880 12.29 -27.75 -28.92
N THR A 881 11.33 -27.07 -28.28
CA THR A 881 10.84 -25.76 -28.75
C THR A 881 11.94 -24.71 -28.68
N ALA A 882 12.67 -24.65 -27.57
CA ALA A 882 13.79 -23.74 -27.37
C ALA A 882 14.85 -23.94 -28.46
N MET A 883 15.26 -25.17 -28.74
CA MET A 883 16.23 -25.49 -29.79
C MET A 883 15.78 -25.02 -31.19
N ARG A 884 14.50 -25.20 -31.55
CA ARG A 884 13.97 -24.72 -32.85
C ARG A 884 13.97 -23.19 -32.95
N VAL A 885 13.68 -22.50 -31.85
CA VAL A 885 13.63 -21.04 -31.81
C VAL A 885 15.04 -20.44 -31.81
N ILE A 886 15.96 -21.05 -31.09
CA ILE A 886 17.34 -20.58 -30.94
C ILE A 886 18.11 -20.56 -32.26
N LEU A 887 17.80 -21.45 -33.20
CA LEU A 887 18.38 -21.37 -34.54
C LEU A 887 18.10 -20.03 -35.27
N ARG A 888 17.01 -19.33 -34.94
CA ARG A 888 16.75 -17.98 -35.49
C ARG A 888 17.55 -16.88 -34.79
N GLN A 889 18.23 -17.21 -33.69
CA GLN A 889 19.11 -16.31 -32.98
C GLN A 889 20.55 -16.37 -33.49
N ASP A 890 20.84 -17.15 -34.53
CA ASP A 890 22.19 -17.24 -35.11
C ASP A 890 23.29 -17.60 -34.07
N PRO A 891 23.13 -18.68 -33.28
CA PRO A 891 24.14 -19.11 -32.32
C PRO A 891 25.35 -19.72 -33.05
N ASP A 892 26.53 -19.65 -32.46
CA ASP A 892 27.69 -20.45 -32.88
C ASP A 892 27.77 -21.75 -32.06
N ILE A 893 27.51 -21.65 -30.76
CA ILE A 893 27.61 -22.76 -29.80
C ILE A 893 26.33 -22.82 -28.98
N VAL A 894 25.75 -24.02 -28.88
CA VAL A 894 24.55 -24.28 -28.07
C VAL A 894 24.88 -25.28 -26.97
N MET A 895 24.57 -24.96 -25.72
CA MET A 895 24.61 -25.93 -24.63
C MET A 895 23.20 -26.36 -24.27
N VAL A 896 22.97 -27.67 -24.18
CA VAL A 896 21.71 -28.27 -23.76
C VAL A 896 21.96 -29.01 -22.46
N GLY A 897 21.30 -28.59 -21.37
CA GLY A 897 21.50 -29.11 -20.02
C GLY A 897 21.62 -30.63 -19.95
N GLU A 898 20.58 -31.33 -20.41
CA GLU A 898 20.55 -32.79 -20.43
C GLU A 898 19.59 -33.32 -21.50
N ILE A 899 20.01 -34.35 -22.23
CA ILE A 899 19.13 -35.12 -23.12
C ILE A 899 18.43 -36.21 -22.30
N ARG A 900 17.12 -36.06 -22.09
CA ARG A 900 16.30 -37.01 -21.32
C ARG A 900 15.49 -37.97 -22.20
N ASP A 901 15.10 -37.51 -23.38
CA ASP A 901 14.16 -38.21 -24.27
C ASP A 901 14.62 -38.21 -25.74
N SER A 902 13.87 -38.92 -26.58
CA SER A 902 14.15 -39.08 -28.01
C SER A 902 13.94 -37.79 -28.81
N GLU A 903 13.02 -36.92 -28.42
CA GLU A 903 12.71 -35.70 -29.16
C GLU A 903 13.84 -34.67 -28.98
N SER A 904 14.28 -34.47 -27.73
CA SER A 904 15.43 -33.65 -27.36
C SER A 904 16.71 -34.16 -28.03
N ALA A 905 16.92 -35.48 -28.07
CA ALA A 905 18.04 -36.08 -28.77
C ALA A 905 17.99 -35.79 -30.29
N ASN A 906 16.84 -35.94 -30.93
CA ASN A 906 16.69 -35.70 -32.36
C ASN A 906 16.88 -34.20 -32.71
N ALA A 907 16.39 -33.29 -31.85
CA ALA A 907 16.63 -31.86 -31.99
C ALA A 907 18.12 -31.54 -31.86
N ALA A 908 18.76 -32.09 -30.81
CA ALA A 908 20.18 -32.41 -30.66
C ALA A 908 20.96 -32.47 -31.99
N TYR A 909 20.81 -33.63 -32.61
CA TYR A 909 21.54 -34.01 -33.82
C TYR A 909 21.18 -33.15 -35.03
N ARG A 910 19.92 -32.71 -35.18
CA ARG A 910 19.55 -31.81 -36.29
C ARG A 910 20.33 -30.49 -36.22
N VAL A 911 20.43 -29.87 -35.04
CA VAL A 911 21.18 -28.62 -34.88
C VAL A 911 22.67 -28.85 -35.15
N ALA A 912 23.24 -29.94 -34.63
CA ALA A 912 24.65 -30.26 -34.84
C ALA A 912 25.01 -30.50 -36.32
N LEU A 913 24.15 -31.21 -37.05
CA LEU A 913 24.31 -31.49 -38.47
C LEU A 913 24.14 -30.25 -39.35
N THR A 914 23.48 -29.19 -38.85
CA THR A 914 23.35 -27.90 -39.55
C THR A 914 24.55 -26.97 -39.39
N GLY A 915 25.62 -27.40 -38.71
CA GLY A 915 26.87 -26.64 -38.62
C GLY A 915 27.13 -25.97 -37.27
N HIS A 916 26.42 -26.35 -36.20
CA HIS A 916 26.59 -25.79 -34.86
C HIS A 916 27.34 -26.76 -33.93
N LEU A 917 28.11 -26.24 -32.98
CA LEU A 917 28.71 -27.03 -31.91
C LEU A 917 27.71 -27.14 -30.74
N ILE A 918 27.45 -28.37 -30.29
CA ILE A 918 26.54 -28.62 -29.17
C ILE A 918 27.30 -29.26 -28.01
N LEU A 919 27.11 -28.70 -26.82
CA LEU A 919 27.56 -29.29 -25.56
C LEU A 919 26.36 -29.83 -24.80
N THR A 920 26.37 -31.09 -24.38
CA THR A 920 25.22 -31.65 -23.64
C THR A 920 25.60 -32.77 -22.70
N THR A 921 24.67 -33.14 -21.81
CA THR A 921 24.84 -34.26 -20.89
C THR A 921 23.88 -35.41 -21.16
N LEU A 922 24.30 -36.62 -20.82
CA LEU A 922 23.46 -37.82 -20.89
C LEU A 922 23.77 -38.78 -19.74
N HIS A 923 22.76 -39.37 -19.12
CA HIS A 923 22.97 -40.42 -18.13
C HIS A 923 23.43 -41.74 -18.78
N ALA A 924 24.73 -41.98 -18.84
CA ALA A 924 25.30 -43.27 -19.19
C ALA A 924 26.41 -43.65 -18.20
N ASN A 925 26.69 -44.96 -18.09
CA ASN A 925 27.74 -45.46 -17.20
C ASN A 925 29.12 -45.52 -17.86
N SER A 926 29.18 -45.33 -19.19
CA SER A 926 30.41 -45.31 -19.97
C SER A 926 30.19 -44.57 -21.30
N ALA A 927 31.27 -44.13 -21.95
CA ALA A 927 31.26 -43.44 -23.23
C ALA A 927 30.70 -44.34 -24.35
N ALA A 928 31.11 -45.62 -24.40
CA ALA A 928 30.53 -46.59 -25.33
C ALA A 928 29.05 -46.88 -25.02
N GLY A 929 28.67 -46.90 -23.73
CA GLY A 929 27.29 -47.07 -23.30
C GLY A 929 26.38 -45.90 -23.71
N ALA A 930 26.93 -44.70 -23.84
CA ALA A 930 26.22 -43.52 -24.35
C ALA A 930 25.75 -43.73 -25.80
N VAL A 931 26.58 -44.35 -26.64
CA VAL A 931 26.23 -44.69 -28.03
C VAL A 931 24.98 -45.57 -28.07
N GLN A 932 24.95 -46.65 -27.28
CA GLN A 932 23.79 -47.55 -27.22
C GLN A 932 22.54 -46.84 -26.68
N ARG A 933 22.70 -45.95 -25.69
CA ARG A 933 21.57 -45.18 -25.14
C ARG A 933 20.95 -44.27 -26.19
N LEU A 934 21.74 -43.62 -27.04
CA LEU A 934 21.25 -42.79 -28.14
C LEU A 934 20.59 -43.60 -29.26
N LEU A 935 21.10 -44.79 -29.57
CA LEU A 935 20.43 -45.73 -30.48
C LEU A 935 19.03 -46.11 -29.94
N ASN A 936 18.93 -46.39 -28.64
CA ASN A 936 17.65 -46.69 -28.00
C ASN A 936 16.69 -45.48 -27.99
N MET A 937 17.23 -44.25 -28.07
CA MET A 937 16.47 -43.01 -28.25
C MET A 937 16.13 -42.72 -29.72
N GLY A 938 16.50 -43.60 -30.65
CA GLY A 938 16.13 -43.51 -32.07
C GLY A 938 17.09 -42.69 -32.93
N ILE A 939 18.28 -42.34 -32.44
CA ILE A 939 19.32 -41.70 -33.27
C ILE A 939 19.99 -42.77 -34.12
N SER A 940 20.15 -42.54 -35.43
CA SER A 940 20.76 -43.53 -36.32
C SER A 940 22.29 -43.58 -36.15
N MET A 941 22.92 -44.74 -36.41
CA MET A 941 24.40 -44.83 -36.41
C MET A 941 25.05 -43.85 -37.42
N SER A 942 24.35 -43.52 -38.51
CA SER A 942 24.83 -42.52 -39.48
C SER A 942 24.90 -41.13 -38.83
N ASP A 943 23.86 -40.72 -38.12
CA ASP A 943 23.82 -39.43 -37.42
C ASP A 943 24.81 -39.40 -36.25
N LEU A 944 24.98 -40.52 -35.52
CA LEU A 944 25.99 -40.65 -34.47
C LEU A 944 27.41 -40.50 -35.02
N SER A 945 27.72 -41.17 -36.13
CA SER A 945 29.05 -41.11 -36.72
C SER A 945 29.38 -39.72 -37.26
N THR A 946 28.42 -39.03 -37.87
CA THR A 946 28.65 -37.73 -38.53
C THR A 946 28.45 -36.53 -37.61
N GLY A 947 27.51 -36.61 -36.67
CA GLY A 947 27.07 -35.52 -35.82
C GLY A 947 27.75 -35.44 -34.45
N THR A 948 28.53 -36.45 -34.05
CA THR A 948 29.21 -36.46 -32.75
C THR A 948 30.72 -36.30 -32.92
N ASN A 949 31.33 -35.50 -32.05
CA ASN A 949 32.77 -35.30 -32.00
C ASN A 949 33.41 -36.23 -30.98
N CYS A 950 32.92 -36.24 -29.74
CA CYS A 950 33.37 -37.18 -28.72
C CYS A 950 32.33 -37.40 -27.62
N PHE A 951 32.43 -38.57 -26.98
CA PHE A 951 31.75 -38.88 -25.72
C PHE A 951 32.76 -38.84 -24.58
N ILE A 952 32.43 -38.10 -23.54
CA ILE A 952 33.15 -38.06 -22.27
C ILE A 952 32.31 -38.85 -21.29
N ALA A 953 32.91 -39.78 -20.55
CA ALA A 953 32.28 -40.38 -19.38
C ALA A 953 33.10 -40.05 -18.16
N GLN A 954 32.44 -39.65 -17.08
CA GLN A 954 33.15 -39.28 -15.86
C GLN A 954 32.45 -39.72 -14.58
N ARG A 955 33.28 -39.92 -13.54
CA ARG A 955 32.88 -40.12 -12.15
C ARG A 955 33.81 -39.33 -11.24
N LEU A 956 33.32 -38.95 -10.06
CA LEU A 956 34.14 -38.30 -9.04
C LEU A 956 34.66 -39.33 -8.04
N VAL A 957 35.94 -39.25 -7.72
CA VAL A 957 36.61 -40.02 -6.68
C VAL A 957 37.18 -39.06 -5.63
N ARG A 958 37.21 -39.48 -4.37
CA ARG A 958 37.77 -38.67 -3.29
C ARG A 958 39.28 -38.54 -3.41
N VAL A 959 39.80 -37.35 -3.09
CA VAL A 959 41.23 -37.04 -3.11
C VAL A 959 41.82 -37.25 -1.72
N LEU A 960 42.95 -37.95 -1.65
CA LEU A 960 43.70 -38.16 -0.41
C LEU A 960 44.08 -36.82 0.22
N CYS A 961 43.85 -36.69 1.52
CA CYS A 961 44.15 -35.44 2.23
C CYS A 961 45.67 -35.16 2.17
N PRO A 962 46.09 -33.96 1.71
CA PRO A 962 47.51 -33.65 1.57
C PRO A 962 48.25 -33.57 2.92
N HIS A 963 47.53 -33.40 4.03
CA HIS A 963 48.10 -33.25 5.37
C HIS A 963 48.31 -34.58 6.11
N CYS A 964 47.61 -35.65 5.74
CA CYS A 964 47.67 -36.92 6.47
C CYS A 964 47.86 -38.17 5.61
N LYS A 965 47.93 -38.05 4.28
CA LYS A 965 48.24 -39.21 3.42
C LYS A 965 49.60 -39.82 3.78
N LYS A 966 49.70 -41.15 3.74
CA LYS A 966 50.92 -41.89 4.09
C LYS A 966 51.30 -42.90 3.01
N GLU A 967 52.60 -43.05 2.76
CA GLU A 967 53.10 -44.08 1.84
C GLU A 967 52.93 -45.49 2.43
N LYS A 968 52.38 -46.40 1.63
CA LYS A 968 52.23 -47.83 1.89
C LYS A 968 52.93 -48.63 0.79
N THR A 969 53.60 -49.72 1.14
CA THR A 969 54.11 -50.69 0.15
C THR A 969 52.95 -51.47 -0.44
N VAL A 970 52.92 -51.59 -1.77
CA VAL A 970 51.85 -52.29 -2.50
C VAL A 970 51.86 -53.77 -2.12
N ASP A 971 50.70 -54.32 -1.74
CA ASP A 971 50.58 -55.74 -1.45
C ASP A 971 50.50 -56.61 -2.72
N SER A 972 50.55 -57.93 -2.57
CA SER A 972 50.59 -58.84 -3.72
C SER A 972 49.32 -58.85 -4.58
N GLU A 973 48.16 -58.49 -4.02
CA GLU A 973 46.90 -58.43 -4.76
C GLU A 973 46.74 -57.08 -5.46
N GLU A 974 47.00 -55.99 -4.76
CA GLU A 974 47.05 -54.62 -5.30
C GLU A 974 48.02 -54.54 -6.49
N LYS A 975 49.20 -55.17 -6.37
CA LYS A 975 50.21 -55.19 -7.42
C LYS A 975 49.72 -55.90 -8.69
N LYS A 976 49.04 -57.04 -8.54
CA LYS A 976 48.45 -57.77 -9.68
C LYS A 976 47.39 -56.93 -10.38
N ILE A 977 46.55 -56.23 -9.62
CA ILE A 977 45.50 -55.36 -10.15
C ILE A 977 46.11 -54.20 -10.94
N ILE A 978 47.07 -53.48 -10.35
CA ILE A 978 47.76 -52.35 -11.00
C ILE A 978 48.44 -52.80 -12.29
N GLU A 979 49.25 -53.86 -12.24
CA GLU A 979 49.98 -54.36 -13.43
C GLU A 979 49.04 -54.85 -14.53
N LYS A 980 47.95 -55.55 -14.18
CA LYS A 980 46.95 -56.04 -15.16
C LYS A 980 46.25 -54.88 -15.87
N VAL A 981 45.84 -53.84 -15.14
CA VAL A 981 45.15 -52.68 -15.70
C VAL A 981 46.08 -51.84 -16.56
N LEU A 982 47.31 -51.58 -16.11
CA LEU A 982 48.28 -50.77 -16.85
C LEU A 982 48.79 -51.46 -18.13
N LYS A 983 48.92 -52.81 -18.14
CA LYS A 983 49.23 -53.57 -19.38
C LYS A 983 48.14 -53.48 -20.44
N GLY A 984 46.89 -53.22 -20.04
CA GLY A 984 45.77 -53.05 -20.96
C GLY A 984 45.73 -51.69 -21.65
N VAL A 985 46.62 -50.75 -21.32
CA VAL A 985 46.68 -49.44 -21.94
C VAL A 985 47.28 -49.56 -23.34
N SER A 986 46.62 -48.95 -24.33
CA SER A 986 47.07 -49.02 -25.73
C SER A 986 48.43 -48.34 -25.93
N PRO A 987 49.31 -48.90 -26.79
CA PRO A 987 50.59 -48.26 -27.16
C PRO A 987 50.44 -46.88 -27.81
N LYS A 988 49.24 -46.52 -28.28
CA LYS A 988 48.96 -45.18 -28.85
C LYS A 988 48.82 -44.09 -27.77
N VAL A 989 48.69 -44.46 -26.50
CA VAL A 989 48.63 -43.51 -25.39
C VAL A 989 50.03 -42.96 -25.11
N THR A 990 50.20 -41.65 -25.19
CA THR A 990 51.51 -40.96 -25.06
C THR A 990 51.92 -40.64 -23.63
N LEU A 991 51.21 -41.17 -22.63
CA LEU A 991 51.54 -41.00 -21.22
C LEU A 991 52.71 -41.92 -20.83
N ASP A 992 53.54 -41.45 -19.89
CA ASP A 992 54.52 -42.31 -19.24
C ASP A 992 53.81 -43.28 -18.30
N ILE A 993 53.86 -44.58 -18.61
CA ILE A 993 53.20 -45.64 -17.86
C ILE A 993 54.26 -46.40 -17.05
N PRO A 994 54.21 -46.35 -15.71
CA PRO A 994 55.22 -46.99 -14.88
C PRO A 994 55.15 -48.52 -15.03
N GLU A 995 56.27 -49.14 -15.42
CA GLU A 995 56.37 -50.60 -15.58
C GLU A 995 56.29 -51.36 -14.25
N LYS A 996 56.68 -50.72 -13.14
CA LYS A 996 56.66 -51.28 -11.78
C LYS A 996 56.23 -50.23 -10.77
N VAL A 997 55.28 -50.60 -9.91
CA VAL A 997 54.80 -49.76 -8.80
C VAL A 997 55.07 -50.50 -7.49
N GLU A 998 55.94 -49.93 -6.65
CA GLU A 998 56.33 -50.53 -5.35
C GLU A 998 55.65 -49.83 -4.16
N LYS A 999 55.19 -48.59 -4.34
CA LYS A 999 54.57 -47.78 -3.30
C LYS A 999 53.31 -47.10 -3.81
N ILE A 1000 52.28 -47.05 -2.97
CA ILE A 1000 51.03 -46.30 -3.14
C ILE A 1000 50.74 -45.50 -1.85
N TRP A 1001 49.62 -44.79 -1.80
CA TRP A 1001 49.24 -43.95 -0.67
C TRP A 1001 47.95 -44.44 -0.01
N GLU A 1002 47.87 -44.34 1.32
CA GLU A 1002 46.69 -44.68 2.13
C GLU A 1002 46.12 -43.45 2.86
N ALA A 1003 44.84 -43.53 3.21
CA ALA A 1003 44.10 -42.50 3.95
C ALA A 1003 44.23 -42.73 5.46
N VAL A 1004 44.73 -41.73 6.21
CA VAL A 1004 44.95 -41.84 7.68
C VAL A 1004 43.93 -41.04 8.51
N GLY A 1005 43.63 -39.80 8.10
CA GLY A 1005 42.77 -38.89 8.86
C GLY A 1005 43.55 -37.89 9.73
N CYS A 1006 43.08 -36.65 9.77
CA CYS A 1006 43.59 -35.58 10.65
C CYS A 1006 42.50 -34.53 10.90
N GLU A 1007 42.74 -33.59 11.80
CA GLU A 1007 41.80 -32.48 12.10
C GLU A 1007 41.40 -31.69 10.85
N GLU A 1008 42.35 -31.40 9.96
CA GLU A 1008 42.11 -30.69 8.68
C GLU A 1008 41.15 -31.38 7.70
N CYS A 1009 40.88 -32.67 7.88
CA CYS A 1009 39.91 -33.43 7.10
C CYS A 1009 38.88 -34.14 7.99
N HIS A 1010 38.68 -33.64 9.22
CA HIS A 1010 37.74 -34.17 10.20
C HIS A 1010 37.92 -35.69 10.45
N ASN A 1011 39.16 -36.15 10.45
CA ASN A 1011 39.56 -37.56 10.62
C ASN A 1011 39.05 -38.53 9.52
N ILE A 1012 38.72 -38.03 8.33
CA ILE A 1012 38.20 -38.83 7.22
C ILE A 1012 39.33 -39.42 6.35
N GLY A 1013 40.45 -38.71 6.23
CA GLY A 1013 41.60 -39.09 5.40
C GLY A 1013 41.53 -38.64 3.94
N PHE A 1014 40.42 -38.01 3.54
CA PHE A 1014 40.19 -37.44 2.22
C PHE A 1014 39.78 -35.97 2.34
N LYS A 1015 40.18 -35.13 1.38
CA LYS A 1015 39.79 -33.71 1.31
C LYS A 1015 39.63 -33.31 -0.15
N GLY A 1016 38.40 -33.10 -0.59
CA GLY A 1016 38.06 -32.79 -1.99
C GLY A 1016 37.80 -34.02 -2.86
N ARG A 1017 37.45 -33.77 -4.14
CA ARG A 1017 37.11 -34.78 -5.15
C ARG A 1017 37.76 -34.44 -6.50
N VAL A 1018 38.05 -35.46 -7.29
CA VAL A 1018 38.60 -35.33 -8.65
C VAL A 1018 37.85 -36.22 -9.62
N ALA A 1019 37.76 -35.81 -10.89
CA ALA A 1019 37.14 -36.60 -11.93
C ALA A 1019 38.10 -37.68 -12.47
N ILE A 1020 37.60 -38.90 -12.60
CA ILE A 1020 38.16 -39.92 -13.48
C ILE A 1020 37.34 -39.93 -14.77
N THR A 1021 38.01 -39.87 -15.91
CA THR A 1021 37.37 -39.66 -17.22
C THR A 1021 37.72 -40.77 -18.21
N GLU A 1022 36.84 -40.99 -19.17
CA GLU A 1022 37.14 -41.73 -20.38
C GLU A 1022 36.61 -40.94 -21.58
N VAL A 1023 37.40 -40.86 -22.66
CA VAL A 1023 37.10 -40.01 -23.82
C VAL A 1023 37.13 -40.85 -25.08
N LEU A 1024 35.93 -41.10 -25.64
CA LEU A 1024 35.74 -41.80 -26.90
C LEU A 1024 35.60 -40.77 -28.03
N GLU A 1025 36.61 -40.67 -28.90
CA GLU A 1025 36.61 -39.77 -30.04
C GLU A 1025 35.94 -40.43 -31.26
N ILE A 1026 35.11 -39.67 -31.97
CA ILE A 1026 34.49 -40.08 -33.22
C ILE A 1026 35.32 -39.52 -34.38
N ASP A 1027 36.49 -40.13 -34.58
CA ASP A 1027 37.40 -39.82 -35.69
C ASP A 1027 37.01 -40.58 -36.97
N ARG A 1028 37.77 -40.41 -38.07
CA ARG A 1028 37.45 -41.08 -39.35
C ARG A 1028 37.46 -42.62 -39.26
N VAL A 1029 38.23 -43.20 -38.34
CA VAL A 1029 38.30 -44.65 -38.14
C VAL A 1029 37.04 -45.11 -37.43
N MET A 1030 36.71 -44.45 -36.32
CA MET A 1030 35.51 -44.74 -35.54
C MET A 1030 34.22 -44.47 -36.33
N GLN A 1031 34.19 -43.41 -37.14
CA GLN A 1031 33.07 -43.11 -38.04
C GLN A 1031 32.76 -44.28 -38.97
N LYS A 1032 33.77 -44.79 -39.68
CA LYS A 1032 33.61 -45.95 -40.57
C LYS A 1032 33.21 -47.18 -39.79
N PHE A 1033 33.78 -47.39 -38.61
CA PHE A 1033 33.45 -48.54 -37.78
C PHE A 1033 31.99 -48.52 -37.31
N LEU A 1034 31.50 -47.36 -36.84
CA LEU A 1034 30.12 -47.20 -36.39
C LEU A 1034 29.08 -47.44 -37.51
N THR A 1035 29.41 -47.16 -38.77
CA THR A 1035 28.51 -47.48 -39.90
C THR A 1035 28.27 -48.98 -40.09
N MET A 1036 29.07 -49.85 -39.48
CA MET A 1036 28.89 -51.30 -39.49
C MET A 1036 27.93 -51.80 -38.40
N ASN A 1037 27.35 -50.91 -37.58
CA ASN A 1037 26.50 -51.23 -36.42
C ASN A 1037 27.14 -52.21 -35.40
N PRO A 1038 28.37 -51.93 -34.92
CA PRO A 1038 29.03 -52.76 -33.90
C PRO A 1038 28.28 -52.73 -32.55
N ILE A 1039 28.45 -53.77 -31.74
CA ILE A 1039 27.91 -53.81 -30.37
C ILE A 1039 28.79 -52.98 -29.40
N THR A 1040 28.24 -52.58 -28.25
CA THR A 1040 28.93 -51.73 -27.26
C THR A 1040 30.32 -52.21 -26.85
N VAL A 1041 30.52 -53.54 -26.76
CA VAL A 1041 31.82 -54.14 -26.40
C VAL A 1041 32.86 -53.90 -27.49
N GLU A 1042 32.49 -54.13 -28.75
CA GLU A 1042 33.35 -53.91 -29.92
C GLU A 1042 33.71 -52.43 -30.08
N ILE A 1043 32.75 -51.52 -29.85
CA ILE A 1043 33.00 -50.07 -29.86
C ILE A 1043 34.07 -49.70 -28.82
N ARG A 1044 33.93 -50.25 -27.60
CA ARG A 1044 34.88 -49.99 -26.52
C ARG A 1044 36.27 -50.55 -26.83
N GLU A 1045 36.36 -51.80 -27.30
CA GLU A 1045 37.62 -52.43 -27.68
C GLU A 1045 38.32 -51.65 -28.79
N LYS A 1046 37.57 -51.26 -29.83
CA LYS A 1046 38.11 -50.46 -30.93
C LYS A 1046 38.58 -49.08 -30.44
N ALA A 1047 37.83 -48.44 -29.55
CA ALA A 1047 38.24 -47.15 -28.98
C ALA A 1047 39.53 -47.28 -28.14
N ILE A 1048 39.68 -48.36 -27.37
CA ILE A 1048 40.92 -48.65 -26.63
C ILE A 1048 42.08 -48.84 -27.61
N GLU A 1049 41.90 -49.62 -28.69
CA GLU A 1049 42.91 -49.80 -29.75
C GLU A 1049 43.34 -48.47 -30.38
N GLU A 1050 42.41 -47.52 -30.54
CA GLU A 1050 42.65 -46.15 -31.02
C GLU A 1050 43.13 -45.18 -29.92
N GLY A 1051 43.47 -45.68 -28.73
CA GLY A 1051 44.12 -44.90 -27.68
C GLY A 1051 43.16 -44.21 -26.71
N MET A 1052 41.94 -44.74 -26.50
CA MET A 1052 41.09 -44.34 -25.37
C MET A 1052 41.61 -44.94 -24.07
N LEU A 1053 41.70 -44.12 -23.01
CA LEU A 1053 41.87 -44.59 -21.64
C LEU A 1053 40.51 -44.89 -21.03
N THR A 1054 40.37 -46.05 -20.38
CA THR A 1054 39.17 -46.40 -19.62
C THR A 1054 39.18 -45.71 -18.25
N MET A 1055 38.01 -45.54 -17.64
CA MET A 1055 37.92 -44.97 -16.28
C MET A 1055 38.73 -45.77 -15.26
N GLY A 1056 38.76 -47.11 -15.35
CA GLY A 1056 39.60 -47.95 -14.51
C GLY A 1056 41.10 -47.71 -14.72
N GLN A 1057 41.55 -47.55 -15.97
CA GLN A 1057 42.95 -47.23 -16.28
C GLN A 1057 43.34 -45.85 -15.75
N GLU A 1058 42.50 -44.83 -15.94
CA GLU A 1058 42.74 -43.50 -15.39
C GLU A 1058 42.76 -43.52 -13.86
N GLY A 1059 41.80 -44.23 -13.24
CA GLY A 1059 41.73 -44.37 -11.78
C GLY A 1059 43.00 -44.99 -11.19
N ILE A 1060 43.52 -46.06 -11.79
CA ILE A 1060 44.78 -46.67 -11.36
C ILE A 1060 45.97 -45.73 -11.56
N LEU A 1061 46.04 -44.99 -12.67
CA LEU A 1061 47.10 -43.98 -12.86
C LEU A 1061 47.08 -42.91 -11.75
N ARG A 1062 45.90 -42.51 -11.26
CA ARG A 1062 45.76 -41.56 -10.14
C ARG A 1062 46.17 -42.16 -8.78
N VAL A 1063 45.90 -43.44 -8.56
CA VAL A 1063 46.41 -44.16 -7.38
C VAL A 1063 47.92 -44.12 -7.34
N VAL A 1064 48.58 -44.41 -8.47
CA VAL A 1064 50.05 -44.40 -8.58
C VAL A 1064 50.62 -43.00 -8.34
N ARG A 1065 49.90 -41.93 -8.71
CA ARG A 1065 50.26 -40.53 -8.44
C ARG A 1065 50.01 -40.10 -6.99
N GLY A 1066 49.39 -40.94 -6.17
CA GLY A 1066 49.07 -40.62 -4.77
C GLY A 1066 47.95 -39.59 -4.62
N GLU A 1067 47.02 -39.57 -5.59
CA GLU A 1067 45.84 -38.69 -5.58
C GLU A 1067 44.64 -39.36 -4.89
N THR A 1068 44.48 -40.69 -5.01
CA THR A 1068 43.37 -41.47 -4.45
C THR A 1068 43.80 -42.90 -4.12
N THR A 1069 42.89 -43.76 -3.64
CA THR A 1069 43.19 -45.16 -3.27
C THR A 1069 42.45 -46.18 -4.13
N ILE A 1070 42.91 -47.43 -4.16
CA ILE A 1070 42.29 -48.52 -4.95
C ILE A 1070 40.89 -48.84 -4.45
N GLU A 1071 40.67 -48.79 -3.14
CA GLU A 1071 39.37 -49.01 -2.51
C GLU A 1071 38.36 -47.97 -2.98
N GLU A 1072 38.78 -46.70 -3.08
CA GLU A 1072 37.93 -45.63 -3.58
C GLU A 1072 37.55 -45.84 -5.05
N ILE A 1073 38.52 -46.21 -5.91
CA ILE A 1073 38.23 -46.53 -7.32
C ILE A 1073 37.23 -47.70 -7.41
N SER A 1074 37.42 -48.75 -6.60
CA SER A 1074 36.58 -49.94 -6.61
C SER A 1074 35.15 -49.64 -6.10
N HIS A 1075 35.01 -48.69 -5.18
CA HIS A 1075 33.71 -48.23 -4.70
C HIS A 1075 32.96 -47.42 -5.78
N VAL A 1076 33.68 -46.63 -6.55
CA VAL A 1076 33.12 -45.75 -7.59
C VAL A 1076 32.90 -46.48 -8.91
N ILE A 1077 33.68 -47.51 -9.26
CA ILE A 1077 33.56 -48.29 -10.50
C ILE A 1077 33.17 -49.74 -10.18
N LYS A 1078 31.92 -50.14 -10.50
CA LYS A 1078 31.45 -51.51 -10.28
C LYS A 1078 32.02 -52.48 -11.32
N GLU A 1079 32.95 -53.34 -10.90
CA GLU A 1079 33.45 -54.64 -11.44
C GLU A 1079 33.75 -54.85 -12.95
N ILE A 1080 33.33 -53.98 -13.86
CA ILE A 1080 33.46 -54.20 -15.31
C ILE A 1080 34.82 -53.76 -15.87
N ASP A 1081 35.60 -52.97 -15.13
CA ASP A 1081 36.92 -52.50 -15.60
C ASP A 1081 38.11 -53.33 -15.09
N PHE A 1082 37.90 -54.27 -14.16
CA PHE A 1082 39.01 -54.98 -13.50
C PHE A 1082 39.13 -56.48 -13.84
N VAL A 1083 38.05 -57.18 -14.24
CA VAL A 1083 38.01 -58.66 -14.08
C VAL A 1083 37.75 -59.52 -15.34
N LYS A 1084 37.25 -59.02 -16.47
CA LYS A 1084 36.95 -59.92 -17.63
C LYS A 1084 37.90 -59.79 -18.82
N VAL A 1085 39.15 -60.24 -18.63
CA VAL A 1085 40.05 -60.64 -19.74
C VAL A 1085 40.61 -62.06 -19.52
N GLU A 1086 40.21 -62.76 -18.44
CA GLU A 1086 40.64 -64.15 -18.22
C GLU A 1086 40.12 -65.12 -19.28
N LYS A 1087 38.94 -64.88 -19.87
CA LYS A 1087 38.34 -65.83 -20.82
C LYS A 1087 38.68 -65.64 -22.29
N GLN A 1088 39.30 -64.54 -22.71
CA GLN A 1088 39.63 -64.32 -24.13
C GLN A 1088 41.12 -64.50 -24.45
N ILE A 1089 42.00 -64.43 -23.44
CA ILE A 1089 43.42 -64.76 -23.63
C ILE A 1089 43.63 -66.27 -23.48
N GLU A 1090 42.93 -66.96 -22.56
CA GLU A 1090 42.98 -68.44 -22.50
C GLU A 1090 42.44 -69.07 -23.80
N LEU A 1091 41.40 -68.50 -24.42
CA LEU A 1091 40.89 -69.00 -25.72
C LEU A 1091 41.81 -68.69 -26.90
N LYS A 1092 42.54 -67.55 -26.90
CA LYS A 1092 43.49 -67.23 -27.97
C LYS A 1092 44.83 -67.95 -27.82
N GLU A 1093 45.27 -68.24 -26.59
CA GLU A 1093 46.44 -69.08 -26.35
C GLU A 1093 46.13 -70.57 -26.62
N GLU A 1094 44.91 -71.06 -26.34
CA GLU A 1094 44.47 -72.40 -26.77
C GLU A 1094 44.24 -72.52 -28.28
N GLU A 1095 43.74 -71.48 -28.97
CA GLU A 1095 43.63 -71.48 -30.45
C GLU A 1095 45.01 -71.37 -31.14
N SER A 1096 45.96 -70.62 -30.57
CA SER A 1096 47.34 -70.57 -31.10
C SER A 1096 48.17 -71.83 -30.81
N ALA A 1097 47.83 -72.59 -29.76
CA ALA A 1097 48.46 -73.87 -29.44
C ALA A 1097 47.86 -75.06 -30.22
N THR A 1098 46.73 -74.87 -30.91
CA THR A 1098 46.07 -75.91 -31.72
C THR A 1098 46.34 -75.80 -33.23
N GLU A 1099 46.92 -74.71 -33.73
CA GLU A 1099 47.35 -74.59 -35.13
C GLU A 1099 48.77 -75.14 -35.44
N GLU A 1100 49.57 -75.55 -34.45
CA GLU A 1100 50.86 -76.24 -34.71
C GLU A 1100 50.75 -77.77 -34.78
N VAL A 1101 49.56 -78.36 -34.68
CA VAL A 1101 49.33 -79.79 -34.94
C VAL A 1101 48.05 -79.97 -35.75
N VAL A 1102 48.14 -79.75 -37.07
CA VAL A 1102 47.63 -80.62 -38.15
C VAL A 1102 47.88 -79.93 -39.50
N VAL A 1103 48.63 -80.66 -40.34
CA VAL A 1103 48.80 -80.47 -41.80
C VAL A 1103 47.49 -80.73 -42.54
#